data_AF-A0A535E095-F1
#
_entry.id   AF-A0A535E095-F1
#
_cell.length_a   1.000
_cell.length_b   1.000
_cell.length_c   1.000
_cell.angle_alpha   90.00
_cell.angle_beta   90.00
_cell.angle_gamma   90.00
#
_symmetry.space_group_name_H-M   'P 1'
#
loop_
_entity.id
_entity.type
_entity.pdbx_description
1 polymer ?
#
loop_
_entity_poly.entity_id
_entity_poly.type
_entity_poly.pdbx_seq_one_letter_code
_entity_poly.pdbx_strand_id
1 'polypeptide(L)'
;MSDPASPPFRDPDLPLDARLDDLLARLTRAEKVALMHQHQPAVPRLGIAPSHTGREALHGVAWLGPATVFPQAVGLASTWSRDLVRRVGEAVGDEVRGFHHRDPATGLNVWAPVVNLLRDPRWGRNEEGYSEDPLLTGAMATAFAGGLRGDHPFYLKTAPTLKHFLAYNCETERTTVSVSVRPRVLREYELPAFEAALAAGAATGVMPSYNLVNGRPAHLSPLLEDVVRRWSADELLVVSDAFAPSNVAGEQRYYPSQPAAHAALVAAGLDSFTDRATDPTFTVACLTAALDEGLLDEALVDRAVRRVLSIRFRLGEFDPPERCPYAGITFAAVGTAEHRALARETARQALVLLKNDGPALPLPRATRRVAVLGPLAAMLLEDWYAGTLPYEVTPIDGLREALGPDAVVTCAEGVDRIALRDVATGGYVAAPADAGGPLTVGPAAGAFDVFDWGEGVCTLRAAANRRWVRVDDGGGLVNDSVQPRGWVVQEAFRVLPRGEGTVLLRSVATGRYIVATAGGGLAASAIAPGRATRFAREVLADGVAEAVAAARDAEVAVVVAGNAPCINGRETEDRVDLRLAPRQRRLIRAVQAASERTVLVVQSSYPMAIGWEQEHVPAILWTSHGGQELGHALADVLLGDHAPAGRLTQTWYRSADELGDIRDYDVIGGRRTYLYFEGTPLYPFGHGLTYARFRYEDLRLSRHGVDAAGSVTVSATITNTGPGAGDEVVQLYTRKRAPRVDQPRLRLRGFERVPLAAGESRTVRFELAAADLAIWDVTRGRFAVEPGVYDVLAGRSSADLPLCAVLEVEGEPIPRRGVSGAWTAAADFDDWWRAVLVDETRARGDAVAARDGAGWIAFRDVDFGAGVAGFTVMAAKEGPGAGSIELRLDGPAAGRRVAAVEVPCRGGRYGWAEVTVPVRGACGVHDLYLVLGGGVRVSRFRFD
;
A
#
# COMPACT_ATOMS: atom_id res chain seq x y z
N MET A 1 -30.01 -35.06 -18.73
CA MET A 1 -31.16 -34.90 -19.65
C MET A 1 -31.72 -33.52 -19.39
N SER A 2 -31.53 -32.59 -20.33
CA SER A 2 -31.95 -31.20 -20.23
C SER A 2 -33.47 -31.07 -20.37
N ASP A 3 -34.09 -30.29 -19.47
CA ASP A 3 -35.49 -29.87 -19.57
C ASP A 3 -35.64 -28.93 -20.79
N PRO A 4 -36.49 -29.23 -21.79
CA PRO A 4 -36.64 -28.43 -23.02
C PRO A 4 -37.11 -26.97 -22.83
N ALA A 5 -37.30 -26.50 -21.59
CA ALA A 5 -37.74 -25.14 -21.27
C ALA A 5 -36.67 -24.24 -20.61
N SER A 6 -35.43 -24.72 -20.40
CA SER A 6 -34.39 -23.89 -19.77
C SER A 6 -33.82 -22.86 -20.76
N PRO A 7 -33.72 -21.55 -20.39
CA PRO A 7 -33.19 -20.52 -21.28
C PRO A 7 -31.69 -20.73 -21.58
N PRO A 8 -31.18 -20.32 -22.76
CA PRO A 8 -29.79 -20.53 -23.17
C PRO A 8 -28.76 -20.06 -22.14
N PHE A 9 -28.98 -18.94 -21.44
CA PHE A 9 -28.03 -18.49 -20.42
C PHE A 9 -27.84 -19.49 -19.26
N ARG A 10 -28.74 -20.44 -19.04
CA ARG A 10 -28.61 -21.50 -18.02
C ARG A 10 -28.01 -22.80 -18.55
N ASP A 11 -27.69 -22.88 -19.84
CA ASP A 11 -27.02 -24.04 -20.42
C ASP A 11 -25.49 -23.88 -20.29
N PRO A 12 -24.83 -24.65 -19.40
CA PRO A 12 -23.41 -24.51 -19.15
C PRO A 12 -22.54 -25.12 -20.27
N ASP A 13 -23.15 -25.74 -21.29
CA ASP A 13 -22.46 -26.31 -22.45
C ASP A 13 -22.38 -25.31 -23.63
N LEU A 14 -23.05 -24.16 -23.52
CA LEU A 14 -22.92 -23.06 -24.48
C LEU A 14 -21.71 -22.16 -24.19
N PRO A 15 -21.09 -21.55 -25.22
CA PRO A 15 -20.04 -20.54 -25.03
C PRO A 15 -20.51 -19.38 -24.13
N LEU A 16 -19.61 -18.88 -23.28
CA LEU A 16 -19.91 -17.80 -22.33
C LEU A 16 -20.55 -16.58 -23.01
N ASP A 17 -20.02 -16.17 -24.17
CA ASP A 17 -20.55 -15.02 -24.90
C ASP A 17 -22.02 -15.19 -25.32
N ALA A 18 -22.39 -16.38 -25.80
CA ALA A 18 -23.78 -16.66 -26.18
C ALA A 18 -24.72 -16.63 -24.96
N ARG A 19 -24.23 -17.09 -23.81
CA ARG A 19 -24.98 -17.05 -22.54
C ARG A 19 -25.14 -15.63 -22.01
N LEU A 20 -24.08 -14.82 -22.12
CA LEU A 20 -24.08 -13.41 -21.77
C LEU A 20 -25.05 -12.62 -22.66
N ASP A 21 -25.00 -12.83 -23.98
CA ASP A 21 -25.88 -12.19 -24.95
C ASP A 21 -27.36 -12.50 -24.66
N ASP A 22 -27.69 -13.77 -24.42
CA ASP A 22 -29.06 -14.19 -24.10
C ASP A 22 -29.55 -13.57 -22.78
N LEU A 23 -28.74 -13.57 -21.72
CA LEU A 23 -29.12 -12.96 -20.45
C LEU A 23 -29.27 -11.44 -20.57
N LEU A 24 -28.32 -10.77 -21.23
CA LEU A 24 -28.33 -9.32 -21.39
C LEU A 24 -29.55 -8.84 -22.20
N ALA A 25 -29.94 -9.58 -23.25
CA ALA A 25 -31.12 -9.30 -24.05
C ALA A 25 -32.45 -9.50 -23.29
N ARG A 26 -32.44 -10.33 -22.24
CA ARG A 26 -33.60 -10.57 -21.38
C ARG A 26 -33.78 -9.51 -20.30
N LEU A 27 -32.73 -8.83 -19.88
CA LEU A 27 -32.78 -7.80 -18.85
C LEU A 27 -33.42 -6.52 -19.38
N THR A 28 -34.32 -5.94 -18.59
CA THR A 28 -34.84 -4.60 -18.84
C THR A 28 -33.79 -3.53 -18.55
N ARG A 29 -33.96 -2.32 -19.11
CA ARG A 29 -33.10 -1.17 -18.80
C ARG A 29 -32.97 -0.91 -17.29
N ALA A 30 -34.06 -1.00 -16.54
CA ALA A 30 -34.06 -0.78 -15.09
C ALA A 30 -33.26 -1.87 -14.34
N GLU A 31 -33.42 -3.14 -14.74
CA GLU A 31 -32.64 -4.25 -14.17
C GLU A 31 -31.14 -4.08 -14.49
N LYS A 32 -30.79 -3.71 -15.72
CA LYS A 32 -29.40 -3.44 -16.12
C LYS A 32 -28.75 -2.34 -15.25
N VAL A 33 -29.42 -1.20 -15.10
CA VAL A 33 -28.93 -0.09 -14.25
C VAL A 33 -28.77 -0.53 -12.79
N ALA A 34 -29.71 -1.31 -12.26
CA ALA A 34 -29.64 -1.77 -10.87
C ALA A 34 -28.47 -2.75 -10.62
N LEU A 35 -28.08 -3.54 -11.62
CA LEU A 35 -26.93 -4.45 -11.53
C LEU A 35 -25.57 -3.73 -11.52
N MET A 36 -25.52 -2.42 -11.80
CA MET A 36 -24.29 -1.63 -11.75
C MET A 36 -23.95 -1.13 -10.33
N HIS A 37 -24.84 -1.28 -9.35
CA HIS A 37 -24.53 -0.98 -7.95
C HIS A 37 -23.84 -2.18 -7.27
N GLN A 38 -23.03 -1.93 -6.23
CA GLN A 38 -22.32 -3.02 -5.55
C GLN A 38 -23.25 -4.04 -4.88
N HIS A 39 -24.38 -3.58 -4.33
CA HIS A 39 -25.46 -4.43 -3.85
C HIS A 39 -26.51 -4.53 -4.95
N GLN A 40 -26.46 -5.65 -5.66
CA GLN A 40 -27.29 -5.92 -6.82
C GLN A 40 -28.59 -6.60 -6.36
N PRO A 41 -29.77 -6.03 -6.69
CA PRO A 41 -31.02 -6.65 -6.31
C PRO A 41 -31.25 -7.95 -7.08
N ALA A 42 -32.13 -8.80 -6.54
CA ALA A 42 -32.61 -9.98 -7.24
C ALA A 42 -33.38 -9.59 -8.52
N VAL A 43 -33.41 -10.49 -9.51
CA VAL A 43 -34.29 -10.41 -10.68
C VAL A 43 -35.23 -11.61 -10.68
N PRO A 44 -36.35 -11.56 -9.93
CA PRO A 44 -37.21 -12.73 -9.71
C PRO A 44 -37.76 -13.36 -10.99
N ARG A 45 -38.09 -12.53 -12.00
CA ARG A 45 -38.61 -13.01 -13.30
C ARG A 45 -37.64 -13.94 -14.02
N LEU A 46 -36.34 -13.77 -13.82
CA LEU A 46 -35.28 -14.57 -14.43
C LEU A 46 -34.66 -15.59 -13.45
N GLY A 47 -35.15 -15.63 -12.21
CA GLY A 47 -34.63 -16.49 -11.14
C GLY A 47 -33.19 -16.15 -10.76
N ILE A 48 -32.83 -14.87 -10.75
CA ILE A 48 -31.48 -14.39 -10.40
C ILE A 48 -31.50 -13.89 -8.96
N ALA A 49 -30.57 -14.38 -8.15
CA ALA A 49 -30.43 -14.01 -6.74
C ALA A 49 -29.85 -12.60 -6.58
N PRO A 50 -30.06 -11.95 -5.41
CA PRO A 50 -29.27 -10.76 -5.09
C PRO A 50 -27.79 -11.13 -5.02
N SER A 51 -26.92 -10.19 -5.38
CA SER A 51 -25.48 -10.39 -5.38
C SER A 51 -24.75 -9.17 -4.82
N HIS A 52 -23.50 -9.38 -4.42
CA HIS A 52 -22.66 -8.33 -3.86
C HIS A 52 -21.27 -8.37 -4.49
N THR A 53 -20.84 -7.25 -5.06
CA THR A 53 -19.45 -7.05 -5.49
C THR A 53 -18.69 -6.40 -4.35
N GLY A 54 -17.82 -7.17 -3.70
CA GLY A 54 -16.93 -6.68 -2.66
C GLY A 54 -16.84 -7.56 -1.44
N ARG A 55 -15.60 -7.82 -1.01
CA ARG A 55 -15.26 -8.45 0.25
C ARG A 55 -13.78 -8.22 0.49
N GLU A 56 -13.42 -7.75 1.68
CA GLU A 56 -12.02 -7.59 2.04
C GLU A 56 -11.38 -8.93 2.42
N ALA A 57 -10.18 -9.13 1.88
CA ALA A 57 -9.44 -10.39 1.95
C ALA A 57 -7.92 -10.14 1.93
N LEU A 58 -7.44 -9.04 2.54
CA LEU A 58 -6.07 -8.54 2.38
C LEU A 58 -5.02 -9.55 2.87
N HIS A 59 -5.23 -10.12 4.05
CA HIS A 59 -4.35 -11.13 4.67
C HIS A 59 -5.15 -12.12 5.55
N GLY A 60 -6.37 -12.43 5.11
CA GLY A 60 -7.41 -13.11 5.88
C GLY A 60 -8.79 -12.54 5.53
N VAL A 61 -9.88 -13.24 5.83
CA VAL A 61 -11.23 -12.72 5.60
C VAL A 61 -11.56 -11.64 6.64
N ALA A 62 -11.86 -10.42 6.19
CA ALA A 62 -12.15 -9.31 7.10
C ALA A 62 -13.65 -9.18 7.42
N TRP A 63 -13.93 -8.59 8.59
CA TRP A 63 -15.26 -8.09 9.03
C TRP A 63 -16.38 -9.12 9.23
N LEU A 64 -16.15 -10.42 9.01
CA LEU A 64 -17.17 -11.47 9.14
C LEU A 64 -17.10 -12.28 10.45
N GLY A 65 -16.25 -11.84 11.38
CA GLY A 65 -15.99 -12.49 12.67
C GLY A 65 -14.68 -13.30 12.67
N PRO A 66 -14.56 -14.31 13.56
CA PRO A 66 -13.37 -15.13 13.67
C PRO A 66 -13.01 -15.86 12.36
N ALA A 67 -11.78 -15.67 11.89
CA ALA A 67 -11.22 -16.25 10.67
C ALA A 67 -9.69 -16.34 10.81
N THR A 68 -9.00 -17.09 9.94
CA THR A 68 -7.53 -17.15 10.04
C THR A 68 -6.93 -15.78 9.68
N VAL A 69 -6.05 -15.27 10.54
CA VAL A 69 -5.33 -14.00 10.32
C VAL A 69 -3.85 -14.30 10.08
N PHE A 70 -3.41 -14.05 8.85
CA PHE A 70 -2.02 -14.19 8.42
C PHE A 70 -1.23 -12.89 8.71
N PRO A 71 0.12 -12.91 8.61
CA PRO A 71 0.89 -11.67 8.63
C PRO A 71 0.36 -10.66 7.62
N GLN A 72 0.41 -9.38 7.98
CA GLN A 72 0.06 -8.27 7.11
C GLN A 72 0.80 -8.35 5.76
N ALA A 73 0.26 -7.74 4.69
CA ALA A 73 0.74 -7.89 3.32
C ALA A 73 2.26 -7.65 3.15
N VAL A 74 2.81 -6.61 3.78
CA VAL A 74 4.27 -6.37 3.78
C VAL A 74 5.06 -7.54 4.40
N GLY A 75 4.50 -8.22 5.40
CA GLY A 75 5.04 -9.45 6.00
C GLY A 75 4.96 -10.64 5.04
N LEU A 76 3.84 -10.80 4.32
CA LEU A 76 3.71 -11.82 3.26
C LEU A 76 4.80 -11.64 2.20
N ALA A 77 5.02 -10.41 1.73
CA ALA A 77 6.08 -10.12 0.77
C ALA A 77 7.49 -10.33 1.35
N SER A 78 7.68 -10.09 2.64
CA SER A 78 8.97 -10.31 3.32
C SER A 78 9.38 -11.78 3.39
N THR A 79 8.47 -12.72 3.09
CA THR A 79 8.82 -14.13 2.87
C THR A 79 9.61 -14.36 1.58
N TRP A 80 9.47 -13.47 0.58
CA TRP A 80 10.00 -13.62 -0.78
C TRP A 80 9.65 -14.97 -1.43
N SER A 81 8.52 -15.58 -1.02
CA SER A 81 8.09 -16.90 -1.45
C SER A 81 6.76 -16.82 -2.20
N ARG A 82 6.83 -16.97 -3.52
CA ARG A 82 5.64 -16.98 -4.38
C ARG A 82 4.71 -18.14 -4.01
N ASP A 83 5.28 -19.32 -3.73
CA ASP A 83 4.48 -20.49 -3.37
C ASP A 83 3.76 -20.31 -2.04
N LEU A 84 4.46 -19.81 -1.01
CA LEU A 84 3.86 -19.59 0.30
C LEU A 84 2.72 -18.57 0.23
N VAL A 85 2.94 -17.44 -0.48
CA VAL A 85 1.91 -16.41 -0.66
C VAL A 85 0.71 -16.92 -1.47
N ARG A 86 0.94 -17.79 -2.47
CA ARG A 86 -0.14 -18.48 -3.20
C ARG A 86 -0.95 -19.38 -2.27
N ARG A 87 -0.31 -20.21 -1.44
CA ARG A 87 -0.99 -21.07 -0.45
C ARG A 87 -1.82 -20.26 0.55
N VAL A 88 -1.32 -19.09 0.97
CA VAL A 88 -2.10 -18.16 1.80
C VAL A 88 -3.34 -17.68 1.04
N GLY A 89 -3.19 -17.25 -0.22
CA GLY A 89 -4.34 -16.87 -1.06
C GLY A 89 -5.36 -17.99 -1.24
N GLU A 90 -4.91 -19.24 -1.38
CA GLU A 90 -5.79 -20.42 -1.47
C GLU A 90 -6.62 -20.61 -0.21
N ALA A 91 -5.97 -20.57 0.96
CA ALA A 91 -6.64 -20.69 2.26
C ALA A 91 -7.67 -19.57 2.45
N VAL A 92 -7.28 -18.32 2.17
CA VAL A 92 -8.21 -17.18 2.25
C VAL A 92 -9.39 -17.35 1.30
N GLY A 93 -9.17 -17.82 0.07
CA GLY A 93 -10.23 -18.10 -0.89
C GLY A 93 -11.21 -19.18 -0.42
N ASP A 94 -10.70 -20.22 0.24
CA ASP A 94 -11.51 -21.27 0.85
C ASP A 94 -12.36 -20.73 2.00
N GLU A 95 -11.78 -19.87 2.85
CA GLU A 95 -12.52 -19.23 3.94
C GLU A 95 -13.61 -18.28 3.40
N VAL A 96 -13.32 -17.48 2.36
CA VAL A 96 -14.33 -16.63 1.69
C VAL A 96 -15.50 -17.47 1.18
N ARG A 97 -15.22 -18.62 0.53
CA ARG A 97 -16.25 -19.56 0.10
C ARG A 97 -17.01 -20.16 1.28
N GLY A 98 -16.34 -20.48 2.39
CA GLY A 98 -16.97 -20.95 3.62
C GLY A 98 -17.95 -19.94 4.21
N PHE A 99 -17.56 -18.66 4.28
CA PHE A 99 -18.46 -17.58 4.69
C PHE A 99 -19.63 -17.38 3.71
N HIS A 100 -19.38 -17.45 2.40
CA HIS A 100 -20.44 -17.40 1.39
C HIS A 100 -21.44 -18.55 1.48
N HIS A 101 -20.98 -19.77 1.77
CA HIS A 101 -21.86 -20.90 2.02
C HIS A 101 -22.76 -20.66 3.25
N ARG A 102 -22.22 -20.04 4.31
CA ARG A 102 -22.99 -19.70 5.52
C ARG A 102 -24.00 -18.57 5.27
N ASP A 103 -23.59 -17.55 4.52
CA ASP A 103 -24.40 -16.40 4.16
C ASP A 103 -24.12 -15.99 2.70
N PRO A 104 -25.02 -16.33 1.75
CA PRO A 104 -24.87 -15.99 0.33
C PRO A 104 -24.78 -14.48 0.03
N ALA A 105 -25.13 -13.60 0.98
CA ALA A 105 -24.89 -12.16 0.84
C ALA A 105 -23.39 -11.80 0.90
N THR A 106 -22.53 -12.72 1.35
CA THR A 106 -21.08 -12.56 1.29
C THR A 106 -20.62 -12.59 -0.16
N GLY A 107 -20.25 -11.44 -0.70
CA GLY A 107 -19.70 -11.33 -2.05
C GLY A 107 -18.43 -12.18 -2.25
N LEU A 108 -18.32 -12.78 -3.44
CA LEU A 108 -17.14 -13.55 -3.87
C LEU A 108 -16.18 -12.75 -4.76
N ASN A 109 -16.56 -11.53 -5.14
CA ASN A 109 -15.61 -10.54 -5.66
C ASN A 109 -14.86 -9.93 -4.48
N VAL A 110 -13.55 -10.15 -4.42
CA VAL A 110 -12.71 -9.77 -3.29
C VAL A 110 -11.84 -8.57 -3.66
N TRP A 111 -11.74 -7.58 -2.78
CA TRP A 111 -10.99 -6.34 -2.96
C TRP A 111 -9.55 -6.48 -2.47
N ALA A 112 -8.85 -7.45 -3.02
CA ALA A 112 -7.45 -7.74 -2.73
C ALA A 112 -6.76 -8.34 -3.96
N PRO A 113 -5.43 -8.19 -4.07
CA PRO A 113 -4.54 -7.46 -3.16
C PRO A 113 -4.41 -5.95 -3.43
N VAL A 114 -3.81 -5.23 -2.48
CA VAL A 114 -3.31 -3.87 -2.67
C VAL A 114 -1.93 -3.94 -3.35
N VAL A 115 -1.82 -3.34 -4.54
CA VAL A 115 -0.60 -3.38 -5.37
C VAL A 115 0.07 -2.03 -5.51
N ASN A 116 -0.41 -1.01 -4.81
CA ASN A 116 0.27 0.28 -4.76
C ASN A 116 1.68 0.11 -4.19
N LEU A 117 2.66 0.75 -4.83
CA LEU A 117 4.06 0.63 -4.46
C LEU A 117 4.35 1.43 -3.20
N LEU A 118 5.17 0.84 -2.33
CA LEU A 118 5.52 1.42 -1.03
C LEU A 118 6.59 2.51 -1.15
N ARG A 119 6.27 3.54 -1.94
CA ARG A 119 7.18 4.62 -2.36
C ARG A 119 7.63 5.50 -1.19
N ASP A 120 6.73 5.82 -0.26
CA ASP A 120 7.02 6.67 0.90
C ASP A 120 6.54 5.97 2.18
N PRO A 121 7.45 5.65 3.13
CA PRO A 121 7.13 4.86 4.32
C PRO A 121 6.21 5.57 5.33
N ARG A 122 5.89 6.85 5.07
CA ARG A 122 4.91 7.61 5.86
C ARG A 122 3.47 7.37 5.42
N TRP A 123 3.25 6.80 4.23
CA TRP A 123 1.89 6.56 3.74
C TRP A 123 1.09 5.77 4.77
N GLY A 124 -0.09 6.27 5.13
CA GLY A 124 -0.95 5.67 6.15
C GLY A 124 -1.38 4.23 5.85
N ARG A 125 -1.37 3.78 4.59
CA ARG A 125 -1.70 2.40 4.21
C ARG A 125 -0.50 1.61 3.72
N ASN A 126 0.71 2.06 4.06
CA ASN A 126 1.95 1.40 3.65
C ASN A 126 2.02 -0.07 4.10
N GLU A 127 1.30 -0.44 5.14
CA GLU A 127 1.22 -1.83 5.59
C GLU A 127 0.53 -2.78 4.62
N GLU A 128 -0.40 -2.26 3.81
CA GLU A 128 -1.26 -3.06 2.94
C GLU A 128 -0.58 -3.44 1.63
N GLY A 129 0.46 -2.72 1.22
CA GLY A 129 1.22 -3.06 0.01
C GLY A 129 2.31 -4.10 0.26
N TYR A 130 2.89 -4.60 -0.84
CA TYR A 130 3.93 -5.65 -0.78
C TYR A 130 5.35 -5.10 -0.75
N SER A 131 5.67 -4.13 -1.62
CA SER A 131 7.04 -3.64 -1.80
C SER A 131 7.10 -2.26 -2.43
N GLU A 132 8.24 -1.57 -2.27
CA GLU A 132 8.60 -0.40 -3.09
C GLU A 132 9.05 -0.79 -4.52
N ASP A 133 9.19 -2.07 -4.82
CA ASP A 133 9.65 -2.59 -6.11
C ASP A 133 8.49 -3.15 -6.97
N PRO A 134 8.37 -2.74 -8.26
CA PRO A 134 7.32 -3.24 -9.15
C PRO A 134 7.37 -4.75 -9.40
N LEU A 135 8.56 -5.35 -9.55
CA LEU A 135 8.70 -6.78 -9.83
C LEU A 135 8.29 -7.61 -8.62
N LEU A 136 8.76 -7.25 -7.42
CA LEU A 136 8.39 -7.95 -6.20
C LEU A 136 6.88 -7.81 -5.91
N THR A 137 6.33 -6.59 -6.03
CA THR A 137 4.90 -6.35 -5.86
C THR A 137 4.06 -7.16 -6.85
N GLY A 138 4.41 -7.12 -8.13
CA GLY A 138 3.71 -7.89 -9.17
C GLY A 138 3.78 -9.39 -8.93
N ALA A 139 4.92 -9.92 -8.49
CA ALA A 139 5.09 -11.34 -8.19
C ALA A 139 4.25 -11.79 -6.97
N MET A 140 4.25 -11.01 -5.89
CA MET A 140 3.45 -11.32 -4.69
C MET A 140 1.95 -11.19 -4.97
N ALA A 141 1.55 -10.15 -5.70
CA ALA A 141 0.17 -9.93 -6.10
C ALA A 141 -0.35 -11.07 -6.99
N THR A 142 0.46 -11.49 -7.97
CA THR A 142 0.12 -12.62 -8.85
C THR A 142 -0.07 -13.91 -8.05
N ALA A 143 0.83 -14.18 -7.10
CA ALA A 143 0.75 -15.36 -6.24
C ALA A 143 -0.52 -15.35 -5.38
N PHE A 144 -0.76 -14.25 -4.64
CA PHE A 144 -1.90 -14.14 -3.74
C PHE A 144 -3.24 -14.16 -4.49
N ALA A 145 -3.37 -13.34 -5.54
CA ALA A 145 -4.57 -13.30 -6.37
C ALA A 145 -4.81 -14.64 -7.08
N GLY A 146 -3.75 -15.32 -7.55
CA GLY A 146 -3.86 -16.65 -8.14
C GLY A 146 -4.43 -17.68 -7.16
N GLY A 147 -3.96 -17.69 -5.91
CA GLY A 147 -4.51 -18.55 -4.85
C GLY A 147 -5.98 -18.24 -4.54
N LEU A 148 -6.34 -16.95 -4.45
CA LEU A 148 -7.72 -16.50 -4.26
C LEU A 148 -8.63 -16.93 -5.42
N ARG A 149 -8.15 -16.79 -6.65
CA ARG A 149 -8.86 -17.12 -7.90
C ARG A 149 -9.06 -18.62 -8.08
N GLY A 150 -8.09 -19.43 -7.67
CA GLY A 150 -8.03 -20.86 -7.96
C GLY A 150 -7.66 -21.17 -9.42
N ASP A 151 -7.40 -22.46 -9.68
CA ASP A 151 -6.74 -22.93 -10.91
C ASP A 151 -7.69 -23.46 -11.98
N HIS A 152 -9.00 -23.51 -11.70
CA HIS A 152 -9.96 -23.97 -12.68
C HIS A 152 -10.01 -23.01 -13.91
N PRO A 153 -10.01 -23.52 -15.15
CA PRO A 153 -9.87 -22.70 -16.36
C PRO A 153 -11.05 -21.76 -16.61
N PHE A 154 -12.26 -22.14 -16.20
CA PHE A 154 -13.49 -21.33 -16.31
C PHE A 154 -13.96 -20.77 -14.97
N TYR A 155 -14.33 -21.65 -14.03
CA TYR A 155 -14.80 -21.28 -12.71
C TYR A 155 -13.75 -20.58 -11.84
N LEU A 156 -14.20 -19.58 -11.10
CA LEU A 156 -13.43 -18.79 -10.15
C LEU A 156 -13.76 -19.23 -8.72
N LYS A 157 -12.74 -19.52 -7.90
CA LYS A 157 -12.93 -19.72 -6.45
C LYS A 157 -13.39 -18.41 -5.82
N THR A 158 -12.67 -17.33 -6.05
CA THR A 158 -13.13 -15.94 -5.83
C THR A 158 -12.76 -15.10 -7.05
N ALA A 159 -13.22 -13.86 -7.11
CA ALA A 159 -12.88 -12.91 -8.17
C ALA A 159 -12.02 -11.76 -7.62
N PRO A 160 -10.67 -11.88 -7.61
CA PRO A 160 -9.78 -10.87 -7.05
C PRO A 160 -9.77 -9.58 -7.84
N THR A 161 -9.64 -8.45 -7.14
CA THR A 161 -9.63 -7.10 -7.70
C THR A 161 -8.42 -6.35 -7.15
N LEU A 162 -7.50 -5.94 -8.04
CA LEU A 162 -6.31 -5.18 -7.65
C LEU A 162 -6.69 -3.76 -7.26
N LYS A 163 -6.07 -3.19 -6.23
CA LYS A 163 -6.32 -1.81 -5.83
C LYS A 163 -5.04 -1.07 -5.39
N HIS A 164 -4.95 0.25 -5.50
CA HIS A 164 -5.93 1.21 -6.02
C HIS A 164 -5.34 1.89 -7.26
N PHE A 165 -6.02 1.79 -8.40
CA PHE A 165 -5.58 2.28 -9.70
C PHE A 165 -5.86 3.79 -9.83
N LEU A 166 -4.89 4.68 -9.72
CA LEU A 166 -3.45 4.46 -9.63
C LEU A 166 -2.78 5.58 -8.83
N ALA A 167 -1.48 5.41 -8.53
CA ALA A 167 -0.67 6.42 -7.83
C ALA A 167 -1.34 6.91 -6.54
N TYR A 168 -1.67 5.96 -5.67
CA TYR A 168 -2.37 6.19 -4.42
C TYR A 168 -1.52 5.73 -3.23
N ASN A 169 -0.75 6.68 -2.69
CA ASN A 169 0.17 6.50 -1.56
C ASN A 169 0.20 7.75 -0.64
N CYS A 170 -0.95 8.40 -0.44
CA CYS A 170 -1.13 9.52 0.49
C CYS A 170 -2.60 9.60 0.91
N GLU A 171 -2.85 9.54 2.21
CA GLU A 171 -4.20 9.61 2.79
C GLU A 171 -4.66 11.05 3.04
N THR A 172 -3.71 11.97 3.26
CA THR A 172 -3.99 13.39 3.49
C THR A 172 -4.65 14.01 2.26
N GLU A 173 -5.84 14.57 2.42
CA GLU A 173 -6.64 15.14 1.31
C GLU A 173 -6.89 14.12 0.17
N ARG A 174 -6.91 12.82 0.48
CA ARG A 174 -6.99 11.73 -0.51
C ARG A 174 -8.02 11.90 -1.62
N THR A 175 -9.15 12.54 -1.34
CA THR A 175 -10.24 12.76 -2.30
C THR A 175 -9.94 13.87 -3.30
N THR A 176 -9.20 14.91 -2.90
CA THR A 176 -9.06 16.16 -3.66
C THR A 176 -7.63 16.47 -4.07
N VAL A 177 -6.65 15.79 -3.48
CA VAL A 177 -5.25 15.95 -3.86
C VAL A 177 -5.03 15.48 -5.30
N SER A 178 -4.31 16.29 -6.07
CA SER A 178 -3.81 15.91 -7.39
C SER A 178 -2.31 15.67 -7.32
N VAL A 179 -1.88 14.51 -7.77
CA VAL A 179 -0.47 14.12 -7.84
C VAL A 179 0.01 14.17 -9.28
N SER A 180 1.27 14.57 -9.50
CA SER A 180 1.88 14.58 -10.83
C SER A 180 2.68 13.30 -11.03
N VAL A 181 2.28 12.51 -12.03
CA VAL A 181 2.95 11.27 -12.42
C VAL A 181 3.42 11.43 -13.86
N ARG A 182 4.73 11.63 -14.03
CA ARG A 182 5.33 11.79 -15.36
C ARG A 182 5.24 10.50 -16.18
N PRO A 183 5.28 10.57 -17.52
CA PRO A 183 5.19 9.39 -18.39
C PRO A 183 6.18 8.28 -18.02
N ARG A 184 7.44 8.62 -17.68
CA ARG A 184 8.43 7.63 -17.24
C ARG A 184 8.05 6.96 -15.92
N VAL A 185 7.63 7.72 -14.92
CA VAL A 185 7.19 7.18 -13.62
C VAL A 185 5.96 6.30 -13.81
N LEU A 186 4.98 6.76 -14.58
CA LEU A 186 3.77 6.02 -14.89
C LEU A 186 4.09 4.66 -15.53
N ARG A 187 4.93 4.67 -16.57
CA ARG A 187 5.20 3.49 -17.41
C ARG A 187 6.21 2.54 -16.80
N GLU A 188 7.23 3.05 -16.13
CA GLU A 188 8.33 2.25 -15.60
C GLU A 188 8.14 1.81 -14.13
N TYR A 189 7.25 2.48 -13.38
CA TYR A 189 7.08 2.25 -11.94
C TYR A 189 5.64 1.91 -11.57
N GLU A 190 4.65 2.77 -11.85
CA GLU A 190 3.27 2.58 -11.40
C GLU A 190 2.53 1.44 -12.10
N LEU A 191 2.48 1.45 -13.43
CA LEU A 191 1.70 0.47 -14.21
C LEU A 191 2.19 -0.99 -14.07
N PRO A 192 3.51 -1.28 -14.06
CA PRO A 192 4.00 -2.65 -13.96
C PRO A 192 3.52 -3.42 -12.72
N ALA A 193 3.20 -2.72 -11.62
CA ALA A 193 2.67 -3.34 -10.39
C ALA A 193 1.30 -4.00 -10.59
N PHE A 194 0.50 -3.50 -11.55
CA PHE A 194 -0.82 -4.05 -11.91
C PHE A 194 -0.73 -5.09 -13.03
N GLU A 195 0.14 -4.83 -14.01
CA GLU A 195 0.24 -5.60 -15.25
C GLU A 195 0.49 -7.08 -15.00
N ALA A 196 1.42 -7.43 -14.11
CA ALA A 196 1.83 -8.83 -13.89
C ALA A 196 0.66 -9.76 -13.51
N ALA A 197 -0.16 -9.35 -12.53
CA ALA A 197 -1.26 -10.18 -12.03
C ALA A 197 -2.44 -10.24 -13.02
N LEU A 198 -2.67 -9.18 -13.79
CA LEU A 198 -3.71 -9.15 -14.83
C LEU A 198 -3.29 -9.97 -16.06
N ALA A 199 -2.04 -9.84 -16.50
CA ALA A 199 -1.48 -10.59 -17.62
C ALA A 199 -1.39 -12.09 -17.34
N ALA A 200 -1.16 -12.47 -16.09
CA ALA A 200 -1.21 -13.86 -15.64
C ALA A 200 -2.64 -14.40 -15.51
N GLY A 201 -3.67 -13.56 -15.68
CA GLY A 201 -5.07 -13.91 -15.43
C GLY A 201 -5.37 -14.21 -13.96
N ALA A 202 -4.49 -13.82 -13.02
CA ALA A 202 -4.62 -14.08 -11.59
C ALA A 202 -5.67 -13.18 -10.91
N ALA A 203 -5.86 -11.97 -11.44
CA ALA A 203 -6.89 -11.04 -10.99
C ALA A 203 -7.95 -10.81 -12.08
N THR A 204 -9.15 -10.44 -11.63
CA THR A 204 -10.35 -10.29 -12.47
C THR A 204 -10.80 -8.86 -12.65
N GLY A 205 -10.06 -7.89 -12.10
CA GLY A 205 -10.49 -6.52 -12.05
C GLY A 205 -9.49 -5.57 -11.40
N VAL A 206 -9.80 -4.27 -11.48
CA VAL A 206 -9.09 -3.22 -10.77
C VAL A 206 -10.08 -2.28 -10.08
N MET A 207 -9.65 -1.67 -8.99
CA MET A 207 -10.40 -0.64 -8.28
C MET A 207 -9.68 0.70 -8.42
N PRO A 208 -10.27 1.73 -9.06
CA PRO A 208 -9.62 3.03 -9.18
C PRO A 208 -9.56 3.79 -7.86
N SER A 209 -8.51 4.61 -7.66
CA SER A 209 -8.21 5.32 -6.40
C SER A 209 -8.99 6.63 -6.22
N TYR A 210 -9.01 7.15 -4.99
CA TYR A 210 -9.71 8.40 -4.66
C TYR A 210 -9.13 9.67 -5.29
N ASN A 211 -7.81 9.72 -5.45
CA ASN A 211 -7.10 10.96 -5.79
C ASN A 211 -7.27 11.37 -7.25
N LEU A 212 -6.77 12.57 -7.56
CA LEU A 212 -6.56 12.99 -8.93
C LEU A 212 -5.12 12.63 -9.34
N VAL A 213 -4.95 12.17 -10.58
CA VAL A 213 -3.66 11.94 -11.22
C VAL A 213 -3.58 12.87 -12.41
N ASN A 214 -2.52 13.69 -12.44
CA ASN A 214 -2.33 14.73 -13.46
C ASN A 214 -3.60 15.60 -13.63
N GLY A 215 -4.23 16.00 -12.52
CA GLY A 215 -5.43 16.86 -12.51
C GLY A 215 -6.75 16.17 -12.88
N ARG A 216 -6.76 14.86 -13.12
CA ARG A 216 -7.96 14.09 -13.46
C ARG A 216 -8.31 13.07 -12.35
N PRO A 217 -9.56 12.95 -11.90
CA PRO A 217 -9.97 11.87 -10.99
C PRO A 217 -9.58 10.50 -11.53
N ALA A 218 -8.99 9.62 -10.71
CA ALA A 218 -8.47 8.34 -11.21
C ALA A 218 -9.58 7.43 -11.79
N HIS A 219 -10.81 7.51 -11.29
CA HIS A 219 -11.98 6.83 -11.87
C HIS A 219 -12.35 7.28 -13.29
N LEU A 220 -11.83 8.41 -13.76
CA LEU A 220 -12.00 8.91 -15.12
C LEU A 220 -10.78 8.66 -16.00
N SER A 221 -9.81 7.87 -15.52
CA SER A 221 -8.57 7.62 -16.25
C SER A 221 -8.84 6.84 -17.55
N PRO A 222 -8.42 7.35 -18.72
CA PRO A 222 -8.58 6.62 -19.98
C PRO A 222 -7.71 5.35 -20.02
N LEU A 223 -6.74 5.21 -19.11
CA LEU A 223 -5.88 4.04 -19.00
C LEU A 223 -6.67 2.76 -18.67
N LEU A 224 -7.86 2.87 -18.06
CA LEU A 224 -8.71 1.73 -17.75
C LEU A 224 -9.07 0.95 -19.04
N GLU A 225 -9.59 1.63 -20.06
CA GLU A 225 -9.95 1.02 -21.33
C GLU A 225 -8.74 0.85 -22.27
N ASP A 226 -7.85 1.85 -22.33
CA ASP A 226 -6.78 1.87 -23.34
C ASP A 226 -5.58 0.96 -22.99
N VAL A 227 -5.37 0.69 -21.69
CA VAL A 227 -4.17 0.00 -21.20
C VAL A 227 -4.55 -1.21 -20.36
N VAL A 228 -5.26 -1.01 -19.24
CA VAL A 228 -5.50 -2.06 -18.23
C VAL A 228 -6.22 -3.26 -18.83
N ARG A 229 -7.28 -3.02 -19.60
CA ARG A 229 -8.04 -4.11 -20.25
C ARG A 229 -7.26 -4.89 -21.30
N ARG A 230 -6.19 -4.32 -21.89
CA ARG A 230 -5.36 -5.01 -22.90
C ARG A 230 -4.39 -6.02 -22.31
N TRP A 231 -4.13 -5.95 -21.01
CA TRP A 231 -3.27 -6.90 -20.33
C TRP A 231 -3.94 -8.25 -20.10
N SER A 232 -5.26 -8.28 -20.03
CA SER A 232 -6.02 -9.51 -19.80
C SER A 232 -6.61 -10.05 -21.09
N ALA A 233 -6.63 -11.38 -21.24
CA ALA A 233 -7.40 -12.07 -22.27
C ALA A 233 -8.89 -12.16 -21.93
N ASP A 234 -9.24 -12.13 -20.64
CA ASP A 234 -10.60 -12.12 -20.13
C ASP A 234 -11.12 -10.68 -19.94
N GLU A 235 -12.44 -10.50 -20.01
CA GLU A 235 -13.09 -9.26 -19.55
C GLU A 235 -12.80 -9.00 -18.07
N LEU A 236 -12.36 -7.78 -17.77
CA LEU A 236 -12.09 -7.30 -16.41
C LEU A 236 -13.31 -6.57 -15.83
N LEU A 237 -13.50 -6.67 -14.52
CA LEU A 237 -14.49 -5.89 -13.78
C LEU A 237 -13.82 -4.69 -13.10
N VAL A 238 -14.20 -3.47 -13.46
CA VAL A 238 -13.76 -2.25 -12.76
C VAL A 238 -14.81 -1.87 -11.73
N VAL A 239 -14.43 -1.96 -10.45
CA VAL A 239 -15.27 -1.58 -9.30
C VAL A 239 -14.76 -0.26 -8.72
N SER A 240 -15.63 0.65 -8.28
CA SER A 240 -15.13 1.90 -7.66
C SER A 240 -14.65 1.65 -6.23
N ASP A 241 -13.71 2.45 -5.76
CA ASP A 241 -13.53 2.64 -4.32
C ASP A 241 -14.78 3.25 -3.66
N ALA A 242 -14.92 3.07 -2.35
CA ALA A 242 -16.14 3.37 -1.61
C ALA A 242 -16.46 4.86 -1.57
N PHE A 243 -17.66 5.24 -1.99
CA PHE A 243 -18.15 6.63 -2.13
C PHE A 243 -17.40 7.48 -3.18
N ALA A 244 -16.38 6.93 -3.85
CA ALA A 244 -15.61 7.68 -4.84
C ALA A 244 -16.44 8.18 -6.04
N PRO A 245 -17.46 7.44 -6.55
CA PRO A 245 -18.31 7.95 -7.63
C PRO A 245 -18.99 9.29 -7.30
N SER A 246 -19.55 9.39 -6.10
CA SER A 246 -20.17 10.62 -5.58
C SER A 246 -19.18 11.79 -5.47
N ASN A 247 -17.90 11.51 -5.22
CA ASN A 247 -16.89 12.54 -5.02
C ASN A 247 -16.57 13.33 -6.30
N VAL A 248 -16.75 12.73 -7.48
CA VAL A 248 -16.43 13.35 -8.77
C VAL A 248 -17.21 14.66 -9.00
N ALA A 249 -18.51 14.68 -8.70
CA ALA A 249 -19.31 15.91 -8.70
C ALA A 249 -19.37 16.58 -7.32
N GLY A 250 -19.12 15.83 -6.24
CA GLY A 250 -19.13 16.30 -4.86
C GLY A 250 -17.84 17.03 -4.48
N GLU A 251 -16.99 16.38 -3.70
CA GLU A 251 -15.77 17.00 -3.14
C GLU A 251 -14.79 17.49 -4.22
N GLN A 252 -14.65 16.75 -5.32
CA GLN A 252 -13.73 17.08 -6.42
C GLN A 252 -14.26 18.17 -7.34
N ARG A 253 -15.59 18.36 -7.39
CA ARG A 253 -16.28 19.34 -8.25
C ARG A 253 -15.83 19.29 -9.72
N TYR A 254 -15.49 18.10 -10.20
CA TYR A 254 -14.94 17.90 -11.54
C TYR A 254 -16.04 17.92 -12.62
N TYR A 255 -17.23 17.45 -12.26
CA TYR A 255 -18.45 17.55 -13.06
C TYR A 255 -19.53 18.39 -12.33
N PRO A 256 -20.41 19.08 -13.07
CA PRO A 256 -21.38 20.01 -12.48
C PRO A 256 -22.56 19.31 -11.78
N SER A 257 -22.80 18.03 -12.06
CA SER A 257 -23.92 17.27 -11.51
C SER A 257 -23.57 15.78 -11.37
N GLN A 258 -24.29 15.08 -10.49
CA GLN A 258 -24.12 13.65 -10.27
C GLN A 258 -24.45 12.81 -11.52
N PRO A 259 -25.55 13.06 -12.27
CA PRO A 259 -25.81 12.35 -13.54
C PRO A 259 -24.68 12.51 -14.56
N ALA A 260 -24.15 13.74 -14.74
CA ALA A 260 -23.05 13.98 -15.67
C ALA A 260 -21.75 13.28 -15.24
N ALA A 261 -21.47 13.21 -13.94
CA ALA A 261 -20.33 12.45 -13.40
C ALA A 261 -20.50 10.94 -13.63
N HIS A 262 -21.67 10.38 -13.31
CA HIS A 262 -21.94 8.95 -13.48
C HIS A 262 -21.87 8.53 -14.95
N ALA A 263 -22.39 9.34 -15.88
CA ALA A 263 -22.22 9.10 -17.30
C ALA A 263 -20.75 9.02 -17.72
N ALA A 264 -19.93 9.99 -17.26
CA ALA A 264 -18.51 10.04 -17.56
C ALA A 264 -17.73 8.86 -16.96
N LEU A 265 -18.11 8.42 -15.75
CA LEU A 265 -17.53 7.26 -15.08
C LEU A 265 -17.76 5.97 -15.87
N VAL A 266 -19.00 5.72 -16.32
CA VAL A 266 -19.30 4.56 -17.17
C VAL A 266 -18.56 4.65 -18.51
N ALA A 267 -18.51 5.84 -19.13
CA ALA A 267 -17.78 6.06 -20.36
C ALA A 267 -16.26 5.83 -20.23
N ALA A 268 -15.69 6.14 -19.06
CA ALA A 268 -14.29 5.88 -18.72
C ALA A 268 -13.99 4.40 -18.42
N GLY A 269 -15.03 3.57 -18.26
CA GLY A 269 -14.90 2.12 -18.09
C GLY A 269 -15.20 1.60 -16.69
N LEU A 270 -15.85 2.39 -15.82
CA LEU A 270 -16.35 1.91 -14.52
C LEU A 270 -17.59 1.01 -14.72
N ASP A 271 -17.55 -0.19 -14.15
CA ASP A 271 -18.60 -1.21 -14.35
C ASP A 271 -19.49 -1.38 -13.10
N SER A 272 -18.93 -1.22 -11.89
CA SER A 272 -19.65 -1.37 -10.62
C SER A 272 -19.40 -0.21 -9.65
N PHE A 273 -20.48 0.32 -9.07
CA PHE A 273 -20.50 1.49 -8.20
C PHE A 273 -20.65 1.07 -6.73
N THR A 274 -19.58 1.27 -5.96
CA THR A 274 -19.53 1.17 -4.50
C THR A 274 -19.85 2.55 -3.93
N ASP A 275 -21.13 2.84 -3.72
CA ASP A 275 -21.62 4.13 -3.21
C ASP A 275 -22.80 3.91 -2.25
N ARG A 276 -23.04 4.85 -1.33
CA ARG A 276 -24.16 4.82 -0.37
C ARG A 276 -24.36 3.49 0.37
N ALA A 277 -23.26 2.79 0.65
CA ALA A 277 -23.23 1.51 1.33
C ALA A 277 -24.21 0.50 0.70
N THR A 278 -25.26 0.09 1.41
CA THR A 278 -26.21 -0.93 0.94
C THR A 278 -27.35 -0.38 0.10
N ASP A 279 -27.49 0.94 -0.05
CA ASP A 279 -28.63 1.57 -0.71
C ASP A 279 -28.34 1.91 -2.19
N PRO A 280 -28.90 1.16 -3.16
CA PRO A 280 -28.68 1.40 -4.59
C PRO A 280 -29.42 2.64 -5.12
N THR A 281 -30.37 3.21 -4.37
CA THR A 281 -31.35 4.19 -4.88
C THR A 281 -30.68 5.39 -5.54
N PHE A 282 -29.63 5.91 -4.91
CA PHE A 282 -28.91 7.08 -5.41
C PHE A 282 -28.19 6.80 -6.73
N THR A 283 -27.45 5.69 -6.80
CA THR A 283 -26.73 5.26 -8.02
C THR A 283 -27.69 5.02 -9.18
N VAL A 284 -28.79 4.31 -8.91
CA VAL A 284 -29.83 4.02 -9.91
C VAL A 284 -30.47 5.32 -10.42
N ALA A 285 -30.79 6.27 -9.53
CA ALA A 285 -31.36 7.55 -9.93
C ALA A 285 -30.38 8.36 -10.81
N CYS A 286 -29.09 8.40 -10.46
CA CYS A 286 -28.09 9.13 -11.23
C CYS A 286 -27.90 8.55 -12.64
N LEU A 287 -27.77 7.22 -12.76
CA LEU A 287 -27.62 6.55 -14.05
C LEU A 287 -28.89 6.64 -14.91
N THR A 288 -30.06 6.54 -14.30
CA THR A 288 -31.34 6.68 -15.00
C THR A 288 -31.49 8.10 -15.58
N ALA A 289 -31.24 9.13 -14.76
CA ALA A 289 -31.27 10.52 -15.21
C ALA A 289 -30.24 10.77 -16.33
N ALA A 290 -29.03 10.22 -16.21
CA ALA A 290 -28.01 10.36 -17.25
C ALA A 290 -28.44 9.78 -18.61
N LEU A 291 -29.13 8.64 -18.60
CA LEU A 291 -29.70 8.04 -19.81
C LEU A 291 -30.88 8.87 -20.36
N ASP A 292 -31.79 9.32 -19.50
CA ASP A 292 -32.96 10.12 -19.90
C ASP A 292 -32.58 11.50 -20.46
N GLU A 293 -31.50 12.09 -19.95
CA GLU A 293 -30.92 13.36 -20.43
C GLU A 293 -30.02 13.19 -21.66
N GLY A 294 -29.77 11.95 -22.12
CA GLY A 294 -28.90 11.65 -23.26
C GLY A 294 -27.40 11.86 -22.99
N LEU A 295 -26.99 11.90 -21.72
CA LEU A 295 -25.58 12.00 -21.30
C LEU A 295 -24.86 10.66 -21.35
N LEU A 296 -25.60 9.56 -21.19
CA LEU A 296 -25.12 8.19 -21.20
C LEU A 296 -25.80 7.40 -22.33
N ASP A 297 -25.01 6.65 -23.09
CA ASP A 297 -25.51 5.71 -24.10
C ASP A 297 -25.86 4.37 -23.44
N GLU A 298 -27.01 3.78 -23.78
CA GLU A 298 -27.44 2.47 -23.28
C GLU A 298 -26.46 1.35 -23.67
N ALA A 299 -25.75 1.48 -24.79
CA ALA A 299 -24.70 0.53 -25.19
C ALA A 299 -23.53 0.48 -24.19
N LEU A 300 -23.25 1.60 -23.49
CA LEU A 300 -22.22 1.63 -22.45
C LEU A 300 -22.68 0.93 -21.17
N VAL A 301 -23.98 1.03 -20.83
CA VAL A 301 -24.60 0.28 -19.74
C VAL A 301 -24.57 -1.22 -20.04
N ASP A 302 -24.93 -1.61 -21.27
CA ASP A 302 -24.89 -3.00 -21.71
C ASP A 302 -23.49 -3.60 -21.58
N ARG A 303 -22.46 -2.84 -21.95
CA ARG A 303 -21.06 -3.26 -21.81
C ARG A 303 -20.65 -3.44 -20.33
N ALA A 304 -21.01 -2.48 -19.46
CA ALA A 304 -20.71 -2.57 -18.03
C ALA A 304 -21.41 -3.79 -17.39
N VAL A 305 -22.69 -3.99 -17.68
CA VAL A 305 -23.48 -5.12 -17.16
C VAL A 305 -22.96 -6.45 -17.70
N ARG A 306 -22.54 -6.53 -18.97
CA ARG A 306 -21.88 -7.73 -19.51
C ARG A 306 -20.66 -8.14 -18.68
N ARG A 307 -19.82 -7.18 -18.29
CA ARG A 307 -18.61 -7.44 -17.46
C ARG A 307 -18.97 -7.90 -16.06
N VAL A 308 -19.96 -7.28 -15.42
CA VAL A 308 -20.52 -7.75 -14.14
C VAL A 308 -21.03 -9.19 -14.24
N LEU A 309 -21.82 -9.49 -15.26
CA LEU A 309 -22.37 -10.83 -15.46
C LEU A 309 -21.29 -11.86 -15.77
N SER A 310 -20.26 -11.51 -16.53
CA SER A 310 -19.12 -12.40 -16.84
C SER A 310 -18.48 -12.96 -15.56
N ILE A 311 -18.26 -12.11 -14.55
CA ILE A 311 -17.75 -12.55 -13.25
C ILE A 311 -18.74 -13.48 -12.55
N ARG A 312 -20.04 -13.17 -12.55
CA ARG A 312 -21.09 -13.99 -11.92
C ARG A 312 -21.22 -15.39 -12.56
N PHE A 313 -21.14 -15.48 -13.89
CA PHE A 313 -21.07 -16.76 -14.62
C PHE A 313 -19.86 -17.58 -14.19
N ARG A 314 -18.69 -16.95 -14.17
CA ARG A 314 -17.45 -17.62 -13.80
C ARG A 314 -17.40 -17.97 -12.31
N LEU A 315 -18.13 -17.29 -11.43
CA LEU A 315 -18.29 -17.71 -10.02
C LEU A 315 -19.20 -18.93 -9.84
N GLY A 316 -19.88 -19.37 -10.91
CA GLY A 316 -20.74 -20.56 -10.95
C GLY A 316 -22.21 -20.28 -10.63
N GLU A 317 -22.65 -19.02 -10.55
CA GLU A 317 -24.00 -18.67 -10.09
C GLU A 317 -25.11 -19.26 -10.98
N PHE A 318 -24.86 -19.35 -12.29
CA PHE A 318 -25.86 -19.76 -13.27
C PHE A 318 -25.76 -21.23 -13.70
N ASP A 319 -24.85 -21.99 -13.09
CA ASP A 319 -24.57 -23.38 -13.43
C ASP A 319 -25.03 -24.32 -12.30
N PRO A 320 -25.32 -25.60 -12.60
CA PRO A 320 -25.52 -26.59 -11.55
C PRO A 320 -24.31 -26.64 -10.62
N PRO A 321 -24.50 -26.70 -9.29
CA PRO A 321 -23.40 -26.65 -8.32
C PRO A 321 -22.39 -27.79 -8.52
N GLU A 322 -22.81 -28.93 -9.07
CA GLU A 322 -21.93 -30.06 -9.39
C GLU A 322 -20.89 -29.74 -10.47
N ARG A 323 -21.12 -28.70 -11.28
CA ARG A 323 -20.16 -28.23 -12.29
C ARG A 323 -19.08 -27.33 -11.72
N CYS A 324 -19.40 -26.54 -10.68
CA CYS A 324 -18.46 -25.63 -10.05
C CYS A 324 -17.69 -26.35 -8.93
N PRO A 325 -16.38 -26.62 -9.07
CA PRO A 325 -15.62 -27.39 -8.08
C PRO A 325 -15.54 -26.71 -6.71
N TYR A 326 -15.81 -25.40 -6.64
CA TYR A 326 -15.76 -24.62 -5.41
C TYR A 326 -17.11 -24.49 -4.70
N ALA A 327 -18.22 -24.93 -5.33
CA ALA A 327 -19.55 -24.80 -4.76
C ALA A 327 -19.76 -25.67 -3.50
N GLY A 328 -18.96 -26.75 -3.35
CA GLY A 328 -19.02 -27.66 -2.21
C GLY A 328 -18.21 -27.19 -0.98
N ILE A 329 -17.50 -26.07 -1.05
CA ILE A 329 -16.75 -25.54 0.10
C ILE A 329 -17.74 -24.96 1.11
N THR A 330 -17.73 -25.50 2.33
CA THR A 330 -18.63 -25.09 3.40
C THR A 330 -17.91 -24.28 4.48
N PHE A 331 -18.66 -23.79 5.47
CA PHE A 331 -18.09 -23.07 6.61
C PHE A 331 -17.05 -23.88 7.41
N ALA A 332 -16.99 -25.21 7.25
CA ALA A 332 -15.97 -26.05 7.88
C ALA A 332 -14.53 -25.77 7.38
N ALA A 333 -14.38 -25.06 6.25
CA ALA A 333 -13.08 -24.63 5.74
C ALA A 333 -12.50 -23.41 6.50
N VAL A 334 -13.27 -22.75 7.38
CA VAL A 334 -12.82 -21.57 8.12
C VAL A 334 -12.03 -21.97 9.36
N GLY A 335 -10.81 -21.42 9.51
CA GLY A 335 -10.00 -21.58 10.71
C GLY A 335 -9.53 -23.02 10.95
N THR A 336 -9.25 -23.80 9.90
CA THR A 336 -8.81 -25.20 10.00
C THR A 336 -7.44 -25.34 10.67
N ALA A 337 -7.08 -26.56 11.10
CA ALA A 337 -5.75 -26.81 11.68
C ALA A 337 -4.63 -26.53 10.67
N GLU A 338 -4.89 -26.82 9.40
CA GLU A 338 -4.02 -26.59 8.27
C GLU A 338 -3.80 -25.09 8.03
N HIS A 339 -4.86 -24.26 8.10
CA HIS A 339 -4.74 -22.81 7.98
C HIS A 339 -3.97 -22.20 9.17
N ARG A 340 -4.18 -22.71 10.38
CA ARG A 340 -3.41 -22.32 11.58
C ARG A 340 -1.92 -22.65 11.44
N ALA A 341 -1.60 -23.86 10.97
CA ALA A 341 -0.23 -24.27 10.71
C ALA A 341 0.43 -23.39 9.63
N LEU A 342 -0.32 -23.05 8.57
CA LEU A 342 0.13 -22.13 7.52
C LEU A 342 0.36 -20.71 8.06
N ALA A 343 -0.48 -20.21 8.98
CA ALA A 343 -0.29 -18.91 9.62
C ALA A 343 1.03 -18.86 10.41
N ARG A 344 1.34 -19.90 11.19
CA ARG A 344 2.63 -20.03 11.89
C ARG A 344 3.81 -20.14 10.92
N GLU A 345 3.69 -20.97 9.88
CA GLU A 345 4.74 -21.11 8.85
C GLU A 345 5.03 -19.75 8.20
N THR A 346 3.98 -19.00 7.86
CA THR A 346 4.08 -17.70 7.19
C THR A 346 4.70 -16.65 8.11
N ALA A 347 4.22 -16.52 9.35
CA ALA A 347 4.79 -15.60 10.34
C ALA A 347 6.28 -15.88 10.58
N ARG A 348 6.64 -17.16 10.68
CA ARG A 348 8.03 -17.60 10.89
C ARG A 348 8.93 -17.27 9.70
N GLN A 349 8.45 -17.49 8.47
CA GLN A 349 9.21 -17.18 7.25
C GLN A 349 9.27 -15.69 6.91
N ALA A 350 8.40 -14.86 7.49
CA ALA A 350 8.35 -13.41 7.31
C ALA A 350 9.31 -12.63 8.22
N LEU A 351 9.75 -13.22 9.34
CA LEU A 351 10.68 -12.60 10.28
C LEU A 351 12.01 -12.24 9.62
N VAL A 352 12.43 -10.99 9.79
CA VAL A 352 13.69 -10.46 9.23
C VAL A 352 14.66 -10.16 10.36
N LEU A 353 15.83 -10.80 10.33
CA LEU A 353 16.93 -10.45 11.23
C LEU A 353 17.67 -9.24 10.67
N LEU A 354 17.47 -8.08 11.29
CA LEU A 354 18.07 -6.82 10.84
C LEU A 354 19.53 -6.68 11.27
N LYS A 355 19.83 -7.12 12.49
CA LYS A 355 21.16 -7.05 13.10
C LYS A 355 21.38 -8.24 14.03
N ASN A 356 22.61 -8.76 14.06
CA ASN A 356 23.03 -9.78 15.01
C ASN A 356 24.54 -9.72 15.26
N ASP A 357 24.95 -8.94 16.26
CA ASP A 357 26.35 -8.78 16.66
C ASP A 357 26.75 -9.85 17.67
N GLY A 358 27.85 -10.55 17.39
CA GLY A 358 28.35 -11.63 18.25
C GLY A 358 27.34 -12.79 18.38
N PRO A 359 27.37 -13.56 19.49
CA PRO A 359 26.45 -14.68 19.72
C PRO A 359 25.13 -14.23 20.40
N ALA A 360 24.55 -13.09 19.99
CA ALA A 360 23.34 -12.56 20.62
C ALA A 360 22.09 -13.40 20.28
N LEU A 361 21.94 -13.81 19.03
CA LEU A 361 20.95 -14.78 18.56
C LEU A 361 21.60 -15.90 17.73
N PRO A 362 21.06 -17.15 17.76
CA PRO A 362 19.90 -17.58 18.55
C PRO A 362 20.22 -17.70 20.05
N LEU A 363 19.18 -17.60 20.87
CA LEU A 363 19.25 -17.82 22.31
C LEU A 363 19.52 -19.31 22.59
N PRO A 364 20.44 -19.65 23.51
CA PRO A 364 20.66 -21.04 23.88
C PRO A 364 19.39 -21.68 24.42
N ARG A 365 19.08 -22.92 24.03
CA ARG A 365 17.99 -23.72 24.61
C ARG A 365 18.10 -23.92 26.13
N ALA A 366 19.31 -23.79 26.66
CA ALA A 366 19.57 -23.85 28.09
C ALA A 366 19.19 -22.56 28.84
N THR A 367 18.77 -21.49 28.16
CA THR A 367 18.34 -20.23 28.79
C THR A 367 17.16 -20.49 29.71
N ARG A 368 17.25 -20.10 30.99
CA ARG A 368 16.21 -20.37 31.99
C ARG A 368 15.52 -19.13 32.53
N ARG A 369 16.08 -17.93 32.35
CA ARG A 369 15.46 -16.68 32.80
C ARG A 369 15.40 -15.69 31.66
N VAL A 370 14.19 -15.40 31.16
CA VAL A 370 13.96 -14.46 30.06
C VAL A 370 12.99 -13.38 30.50
N ALA A 371 13.34 -12.12 30.28
CA ALA A 371 12.41 -11.01 30.46
C ALA A 371 11.84 -10.59 29.10
N VAL A 372 10.52 -10.69 28.93
CA VAL A 372 9.82 -10.19 27.73
C VAL A 372 9.20 -8.84 28.08
N LEU A 373 9.67 -7.79 27.43
CA LEU A 373 9.50 -6.41 27.86
C LEU A 373 8.89 -5.54 26.77
N GLY A 374 8.22 -4.46 27.15
CA GLY A 374 7.69 -3.46 26.22
C GLY A 374 6.21 -3.64 25.88
N PRO A 375 5.61 -2.62 25.23
CA PRO A 375 4.17 -2.50 25.15
C PRO A 375 3.54 -3.66 24.38
N LEU A 376 4.24 -4.26 23.42
CA LEU A 376 3.73 -5.35 22.59
C LEU A 376 4.15 -6.75 23.10
N ALA A 377 4.74 -6.84 24.29
CA ALA A 377 5.22 -8.11 24.85
C ALA A 377 4.11 -9.15 25.09
N ALA A 378 2.91 -8.69 25.41
CA ALA A 378 1.78 -9.52 25.86
C ALA A 378 0.46 -9.15 25.17
N MET A 379 0.51 -8.64 23.94
CA MET A 379 -0.69 -8.41 23.13
C MET A 379 -0.40 -8.51 21.64
N LEU A 380 -1.42 -8.92 20.87
CA LEU A 380 -1.48 -8.75 19.42
C LEU A 380 -2.51 -7.65 19.11
N LEU A 381 -2.28 -6.91 18.03
CA LEU A 381 -3.18 -5.84 17.59
C LEU A 381 -3.73 -6.15 16.21
N GLU A 382 -5.04 -5.96 16.04
CA GLU A 382 -5.73 -6.06 14.75
C GLU A 382 -5.66 -4.71 14.01
N ASP A 383 -5.49 -4.78 12.68
CA ASP A 383 -5.69 -3.64 11.76
C ASP A 383 -7.11 -3.63 11.18
N TRP A 384 -7.39 -2.71 10.24
CA TRP A 384 -8.73 -2.55 9.67
C TRP A 384 -9.16 -3.62 8.67
N TYR A 385 -8.22 -4.24 8.00
CA TYR A 385 -8.48 -5.23 6.96
C TYR A 385 -8.18 -6.66 7.42
N ALA A 386 -8.03 -6.85 8.74
CA ALA A 386 -7.97 -8.14 9.41
C ALA A 386 -9.36 -8.71 9.73
N GLY A 387 -9.43 -10.05 9.81
CA GLY A 387 -10.51 -10.76 10.50
C GLY A 387 -10.37 -10.63 12.02
N THR A 388 -11.35 -11.13 12.77
CA THR A 388 -11.19 -11.28 14.22
C THR A 388 -10.28 -12.46 14.50
N LEU A 389 -9.28 -12.28 15.38
CA LEU A 389 -8.39 -13.37 15.80
C LEU A 389 -9.22 -14.49 16.48
N PRO A 390 -9.18 -15.74 16.00
CA PRO A 390 -9.93 -16.85 16.61
C PRO A 390 -9.30 -17.29 17.95
N TYR A 391 -8.02 -17.00 18.11
CA TYR A 391 -7.20 -17.10 19.32
C TYR A 391 -5.95 -16.23 19.09
N GLU A 392 -5.16 -16.00 20.12
CA GLU A 392 -3.91 -15.25 20.04
C GLU A 392 -2.77 -15.99 20.75
N VAL A 393 -1.58 -15.94 20.18
CA VAL A 393 -0.33 -16.37 20.82
C VAL A 393 0.60 -15.18 20.86
N THR A 394 0.72 -14.53 22.01
CA THR A 394 1.53 -13.32 22.17
C THR A 394 3.04 -13.65 22.23
N PRO A 395 3.95 -12.67 22.05
CA PRO A 395 5.38 -12.90 22.16
C PRO A 395 5.82 -13.61 23.45
N ILE A 396 5.18 -13.27 24.58
CA ILE A 396 5.48 -13.94 25.85
C ILE A 396 4.91 -15.36 25.92
N ASP A 397 3.72 -15.62 25.37
CA ASP A 397 3.12 -16.95 25.37
C ASP A 397 4.00 -17.93 24.58
N GLY A 398 4.42 -17.52 23.39
CA GLY A 398 5.30 -18.35 22.55
C GLY A 398 6.62 -18.72 23.24
N LEU A 399 7.26 -17.78 23.92
CA LEU A 399 8.51 -18.04 24.65
C LEU A 399 8.28 -18.91 25.90
N ARG A 400 7.18 -18.69 26.63
CA ARG A 400 6.80 -19.53 27.79
C ARG A 400 6.55 -20.97 27.37
N GLU A 401 5.79 -21.17 26.32
CA GLU A 401 5.47 -22.50 25.80
C GLU A 401 6.73 -23.20 25.26
N ALA A 402 7.58 -22.49 24.52
CA ALA A 402 8.78 -23.07 23.90
C ALA A 402 9.91 -23.39 24.89
N LEU A 403 10.03 -22.65 25.99
CA LEU A 403 11.04 -22.91 27.04
C LEU A 403 10.55 -23.89 28.11
N GLY A 404 9.23 -24.07 28.22
CA GLY A 404 8.60 -25.01 29.15
C GLY A 404 8.54 -24.49 30.60
N PRO A 405 7.91 -25.26 31.50
CA PRO A 405 7.54 -24.82 32.84
C PRO A 405 8.74 -24.60 33.80
N ASP A 406 9.90 -25.15 33.47
CA ASP A 406 11.12 -25.00 34.28
C ASP A 406 11.84 -23.66 34.04
N ALA A 407 11.45 -22.91 33.00
CA ALA A 407 12.00 -21.60 32.71
C ALA A 407 11.14 -20.50 33.34
N VAL A 408 11.79 -19.45 33.84
CA VAL A 408 11.14 -18.25 34.35
C VAL A 408 11.08 -17.21 33.24
N VAL A 409 9.89 -17.01 32.68
CA VAL A 409 9.64 -15.97 31.67
C VAL A 409 8.79 -14.85 32.27
N THR A 410 9.45 -13.74 32.60
CA THR A 410 8.82 -12.56 33.20
C THR A 410 8.29 -11.60 32.14
N CYS A 411 7.23 -10.87 32.47
CA CYS A 411 6.66 -9.82 31.61
C CYS A 411 6.75 -8.47 32.31
N ALA A 412 7.14 -7.44 31.57
CA ALA A 412 6.83 -6.06 31.98
C ALA A 412 6.58 -5.20 30.73
N GLU A 413 5.37 -4.65 30.61
CA GLU A 413 4.95 -3.87 29.43
C GLU A 413 5.70 -2.53 29.31
N GLY A 414 6.41 -2.10 30.36
CA GLY A 414 7.24 -0.88 30.30
C GLY A 414 6.44 0.43 30.28
N VAL A 415 5.15 0.38 30.63
CA VAL A 415 4.22 1.53 30.63
C VAL A 415 3.95 2.03 32.04
N ASP A 416 3.83 3.35 32.21
CA ASP A 416 3.51 3.94 33.52
C ASP A 416 2.09 3.55 33.94
N ARG A 417 1.92 3.15 35.21
CA ARG A 417 0.60 3.08 35.84
C ARG A 417 0.33 4.37 36.59
N ILE A 418 -0.81 5.00 36.32
CA ILE A 418 -1.16 6.31 36.87
C ILE A 418 -2.52 6.34 37.56
N ALA A 419 -2.69 7.29 38.47
CA ALA A 419 -3.98 7.81 38.90
C ALA A 419 -4.19 9.23 38.32
N LEU A 420 -5.44 9.56 38.03
CA LEU A 420 -5.85 10.89 37.58
C LEU A 420 -6.74 11.51 38.66
N ARG A 421 -6.31 12.62 39.25
CA ARG A 421 -7.08 13.35 40.26
C ARG A 421 -7.57 14.68 39.71
N ASP A 422 -8.87 14.91 39.74
CA ASP A 422 -9.45 16.21 39.43
C ASP A 422 -8.96 17.24 40.44
N VAL A 423 -8.27 18.27 39.96
CA VAL A 423 -7.67 19.32 40.80
C VAL A 423 -8.75 20.16 41.50
N ALA A 424 -9.92 20.32 40.89
CA ALA A 424 -10.98 21.16 41.43
C ALA A 424 -11.70 20.50 42.61
N THR A 425 -11.98 19.20 42.51
CA THR A 425 -12.75 18.46 43.52
C THR A 425 -11.87 17.63 44.47
N GLY A 426 -10.63 17.34 44.08
CA GLY A 426 -9.74 16.40 44.77
C GLY A 426 -10.11 14.92 44.56
N GLY A 427 -11.19 14.64 43.82
CA GLY A 427 -11.62 13.28 43.51
C GLY A 427 -10.76 12.63 42.43
N TYR A 428 -10.61 11.32 42.49
CA TYR A 428 -9.92 10.51 41.52
C TYR A 428 -10.87 9.90 40.49
N VAL A 429 -10.35 9.74 39.28
CA VAL A 429 -10.99 8.96 38.24
C VAL A 429 -10.94 7.48 38.62
N ALA A 430 -12.11 6.84 38.66
CA ALA A 430 -12.28 5.42 38.92
C ALA A 430 -12.93 4.73 37.71
N ALA A 431 -12.53 3.49 37.47
CA ALA A 431 -13.08 2.63 36.42
C ALA A 431 -13.73 1.39 37.07
N PRO A 432 -14.96 1.02 36.66
CA PRO A 432 -15.59 -0.22 37.12
C PRO A 432 -14.74 -1.47 36.83
N ALA A 433 -14.86 -2.47 37.69
CA ALA A 433 -14.34 -3.82 37.44
C ALA A 433 -15.25 -4.59 36.44
N ASP A 434 -15.03 -5.89 36.29
CA ASP A 434 -15.83 -6.79 35.46
C ASP A 434 -15.87 -6.40 33.96
N ALA A 435 -17.06 -6.37 33.35
CA ALA A 435 -17.26 -6.07 31.92
C ALA A 435 -16.90 -4.62 31.52
N GLY A 436 -16.63 -3.75 32.49
CA GLY A 436 -16.42 -2.32 32.29
C GLY A 436 -17.71 -1.51 32.37
N GLY A 437 -17.56 -0.19 32.40
CA GLY A 437 -18.69 0.75 32.44
C GLY A 437 -18.23 2.20 32.49
N PRO A 438 -19.15 3.15 32.75
CA PRO A 438 -18.84 4.58 32.85
C PRO A 438 -17.78 4.86 33.92
N LEU A 439 -16.75 5.63 33.55
CA LEU A 439 -15.77 6.13 34.50
C LEU A 439 -16.41 7.22 35.37
N THR A 440 -16.03 7.24 36.63
CA THR A 440 -16.54 8.19 37.63
C THR A 440 -15.42 8.98 38.29
N VAL A 441 -15.75 10.11 38.92
CA VAL A 441 -14.84 10.89 39.76
C VAL A 441 -15.33 10.79 41.20
N GLY A 442 -14.50 10.25 42.08
CA GLY A 442 -14.86 9.97 43.48
C GLY A 442 -13.65 9.85 44.40
N PRO A 443 -13.83 9.44 45.67
CA PRO A 443 -12.73 9.39 46.64
C PRO A 443 -11.73 8.25 46.38
N ALA A 444 -12.15 7.17 45.69
CA ALA A 444 -11.31 6.01 45.42
C ALA A 444 -10.47 6.20 44.15
N ALA A 445 -9.17 5.98 44.26
CA ALA A 445 -8.25 6.10 43.12
C ALA A 445 -8.35 4.88 42.18
N GLY A 446 -8.78 5.12 40.94
CA GLY A 446 -8.58 4.17 39.85
C GLY A 446 -7.14 4.23 39.33
N ALA A 447 -6.68 3.12 38.76
CA ALA A 447 -5.36 3.00 38.15
C ALA A 447 -5.48 2.70 36.64
N PHE A 448 -4.64 3.36 35.85
CA PHE A 448 -4.63 3.26 34.40
C PHE A 448 -3.21 3.07 33.87
N ASP A 449 -3.01 2.07 33.03
CA ASP A 449 -1.76 1.87 32.29
C ASP A 449 -1.76 2.81 31.06
N VAL A 450 -0.65 3.52 30.81
CA VAL A 450 -0.55 4.54 29.75
C VAL A 450 0.35 4.07 28.61
N PHE A 451 -0.25 3.73 27.47
CA PHE A 451 0.48 3.35 26.26
C PHE A 451 0.73 4.56 25.38
N ASP A 452 1.99 4.92 25.18
CA ASP A 452 2.41 6.01 24.29
C ASP A 452 2.70 5.47 22.88
N TRP A 453 1.95 5.99 21.90
CA TRP A 453 2.04 5.61 20.49
C TRP A 453 2.75 6.67 19.65
N GLY A 454 3.33 7.71 20.28
CA GLY A 454 3.99 8.81 19.59
C GLY A 454 3.05 9.97 19.29
N GLU A 455 3.62 11.07 18.78
CA GLU A 455 2.88 12.27 18.34
C GLU A 455 1.94 12.90 19.41
N GLY A 456 2.21 12.62 20.68
CA GLY A 456 1.39 13.04 21.82
C GLY A 456 0.07 12.29 21.95
N VAL A 457 -0.10 11.18 21.24
CA VAL A 457 -1.26 10.28 21.30
C VAL A 457 -0.94 9.09 22.19
N CYS A 458 -1.84 8.80 23.12
CA CYS A 458 -1.78 7.64 24.00
C CYS A 458 -3.14 6.94 24.09
N THR A 459 -3.12 5.72 24.60
CA THR A 459 -4.33 5.01 25.03
C THR A 459 -4.24 4.65 26.51
N LEU A 460 -5.38 4.67 27.20
CA LEU A 460 -5.46 4.34 28.63
C LEU A 460 -6.12 2.97 28.79
N ARG A 461 -5.50 2.06 29.54
CA ARG A 461 -6.10 0.77 29.90
C ARG A 461 -6.38 0.72 31.39
N ALA A 462 -7.62 0.47 31.78
CA ALA A 462 -7.99 0.38 33.17
C ALA A 462 -7.37 -0.86 33.82
N ALA A 463 -6.64 -0.68 34.92
CA ALA A 463 -6.02 -1.79 35.64
C ALA A 463 -7.05 -2.73 36.27
N ALA A 464 -8.27 -2.24 36.54
CA ALA A 464 -9.35 -2.99 37.18
C ALA A 464 -9.85 -4.20 36.36
N ASN A 465 -9.85 -4.11 35.03
CA ASN A 465 -10.36 -5.16 34.14
C ASN A 465 -9.53 -5.38 32.86
N ARG A 466 -8.39 -4.68 32.72
CA ARG A 466 -7.49 -4.77 31.55
C ARG A 466 -8.15 -4.38 30.23
N ARG A 467 -9.20 -3.55 30.27
CA ARG A 467 -9.87 -3.01 29.07
C ARG A 467 -9.49 -1.56 28.84
N TRP A 468 -9.54 -1.15 27.56
CA TRP A 468 -9.20 0.19 27.13
C TRP A 468 -10.34 1.15 27.40
N VAL A 469 -9.96 2.35 27.85
CA VAL A 469 -10.87 3.47 27.98
C VAL A 469 -11.18 3.99 26.60
N ARG A 470 -12.46 4.17 26.28
CA ARG A 470 -12.94 4.78 25.04
C ARG A 470 -14.00 5.85 25.31
N VAL A 471 -14.26 6.66 24.31
CA VAL A 471 -15.44 7.52 24.27
C VAL A 471 -16.62 6.74 23.68
N ASP A 472 -17.75 6.70 24.39
CA ASP A 472 -18.99 6.10 23.89
C ASP A 472 -19.77 7.04 22.95
N ASP A 473 -20.85 6.53 22.35
CA ASP A 473 -21.66 7.29 21.39
C ASP A 473 -22.34 8.53 22.01
N GLY A 474 -22.53 8.54 23.33
CA GLY A 474 -23.02 9.68 24.11
C GLY A 474 -21.94 10.68 24.49
N GLY A 475 -20.67 10.38 24.19
CA GLY A 475 -19.50 11.16 24.59
C GLY A 475 -18.99 10.85 25.99
N GLY A 476 -19.57 9.88 26.70
CA GLY A 476 -19.11 9.41 28.01
C GLY A 476 -17.81 8.61 27.90
N LEU A 477 -17.02 8.57 28.97
CA LEU A 477 -15.82 7.71 29.03
C LEU A 477 -16.18 6.37 29.70
N VAL A 478 -15.85 5.26 29.04
CA VAL A 478 -16.12 3.89 29.51
C VAL A 478 -14.87 3.00 29.35
N ASN A 479 -14.69 1.96 30.18
CA ASN A 479 -13.57 1.00 30.12
C ASN A 479 -14.00 -0.42 29.66
N ASP A 480 -14.66 -0.52 28.52
CA ASP A 480 -15.20 -1.79 28.00
C ASP A 480 -14.55 -2.26 26.68
N SER A 481 -13.60 -1.50 26.13
CA SER A 481 -12.96 -1.84 24.85
C SER A 481 -11.87 -2.89 25.02
N VAL A 482 -11.81 -3.86 24.10
CA VAL A 482 -10.81 -4.95 24.12
C VAL A 482 -9.47 -4.47 23.60
N GLN A 483 -9.44 -3.55 22.63
CA GLN A 483 -8.23 -2.95 22.09
C GLN A 483 -8.57 -1.68 21.28
N PRO A 484 -7.61 -0.75 21.05
CA PRO A 484 -7.80 0.41 20.19
C PRO A 484 -8.03 -0.02 18.73
N ARG A 485 -9.22 0.24 18.19
CA ARG A 485 -9.59 -0.18 16.82
C ARG A 485 -10.75 0.64 16.25
N GLY A 486 -11.14 0.32 15.02
CA GLY A 486 -12.35 0.84 14.37
C GLY A 486 -12.10 2.09 13.53
N TRP A 487 -13.06 2.45 12.68
CA TRP A 487 -12.92 3.56 11.71
C TRP A 487 -12.58 4.90 12.38
N VAL A 488 -13.17 5.12 13.55
CA VAL A 488 -12.81 6.20 14.47
C VAL A 488 -12.31 5.54 15.75
N VAL A 489 -11.03 5.72 16.06
CA VAL A 489 -10.40 5.11 17.24
C VAL A 489 -10.80 5.89 18.49
N GLN A 490 -11.85 5.41 19.16
CA GLN A 490 -12.43 6.07 20.34
C GLN A 490 -11.53 6.00 21.58
N GLU A 491 -10.54 5.10 21.57
CA GLU A 491 -9.58 4.85 22.64
C GLU A 491 -8.39 5.83 22.64
N ALA A 492 -8.24 6.63 21.57
CA ALA A 492 -7.09 7.51 21.39
C ALA A 492 -7.30 8.87 22.07
N PHE A 493 -6.34 9.26 22.92
CA PHE A 493 -6.33 10.52 23.65
C PHE A 493 -5.02 11.28 23.46
N ARG A 494 -5.08 12.61 23.44
CA ARG A 494 -3.92 13.49 23.60
C ARG A 494 -3.82 13.94 25.05
N VAL A 495 -2.63 13.76 25.63
CA VAL A 495 -2.28 14.24 26.98
C VAL A 495 -1.56 15.58 26.84
N LEU A 496 -2.19 16.65 27.31
CA LEU A 496 -1.71 18.02 27.11
C LEU A 496 -1.25 18.61 28.44
N PRO A 497 0.06 18.81 28.66
CA PRO A 497 0.58 19.41 29.89
C PRO A 497 0.08 20.85 30.12
N ARG A 498 -0.14 21.22 31.39
CA ARG A 498 -0.57 22.58 31.80
C ARG A 498 0.30 23.22 32.88
N GLY A 499 1.46 22.66 33.17
CA GLY A 499 2.32 23.09 34.28
C GLY A 499 1.94 22.43 35.61
N GLU A 500 2.84 22.48 36.59
CA GLU A 500 2.61 21.98 37.96
C GLU A 500 2.17 20.50 38.05
N GLY A 501 2.62 19.65 37.12
CA GLY A 501 2.24 18.23 37.10
C GLY A 501 0.79 17.95 36.66
N THR A 502 0.06 18.96 36.18
CA THR A 502 -1.31 18.82 35.70
C THR A 502 -1.40 18.62 34.19
N VAL A 503 -2.44 17.90 33.76
CA VAL A 503 -2.72 17.57 32.35
C VAL A 503 -4.18 17.82 32.01
N LEU A 504 -4.43 18.09 30.73
CA LEU A 504 -5.75 17.93 30.12
C LEU A 504 -5.74 16.69 29.23
N LEU A 505 -6.88 16.00 29.19
CA LEU A 505 -7.12 14.95 28.22
C LEU A 505 -8.01 15.48 27.10
N ARG A 506 -7.68 15.13 25.86
CA ARG A 506 -8.47 15.44 24.68
C ARG A 506 -8.66 14.19 23.86
N SER A 507 -9.90 13.81 23.58
CA SER A 507 -10.22 12.69 22.69
C SER A 507 -9.75 13.04 21.27
N VAL A 508 -9.02 12.13 20.64
CA VAL A 508 -8.61 12.25 19.23
C VAL A 508 -9.85 12.13 18.34
N ALA A 509 -10.68 11.11 18.58
CA ALA A 509 -11.91 10.84 17.85
C ALA A 509 -12.88 12.03 17.74
N THR A 510 -13.16 12.68 18.88
CA THR A 510 -14.15 13.78 18.93
C THR A 510 -13.52 15.17 18.83
N GLY A 511 -12.20 15.27 18.99
CA GLY A 511 -11.49 16.55 19.14
C GLY A 511 -11.87 17.34 20.40
N ARG A 512 -12.65 16.77 21.33
CA ARG A 512 -13.14 17.42 22.55
C ARG A 512 -12.29 17.08 23.76
N TYR A 513 -12.21 18.02 24.69
CA TYR A 513 -11.56 17.86 25.99
C TYR A 513 -12.48 17.12 26.97
N ILE A 514 -11.85 16.35 27.87
CA ILE A 514 -12.54 15.58 28.89
C ILE A 514 -12.96 16.49 30.06
N VAL A 515 -14.19 16.29 30.54
CA VAL A 515 -14.82 17.04 31.62
C VAL A 515 -15.46 16.08 32.62
N ALA A 516 -15.23 16.33 33.90
CA ALA A 516 -15.98 15.74 35.00
C ALA A 516 -17.39 16.35 35.04
N THR A 517 -18.42 15.53 34.89
CA THR A 517 -19.81 15.98 34.84
C THR A 517 -20.35 16.20 36.25
N ALA A 518 -21.42 17.00 36.39
CA ALA A 518 -22.06 17.25 37.68
C ALA A 518 -22.60 15.97 38.36
N GLY A 519 -22.90 14.92 37.57
CA GLY A 519 -23.30 13.61 38.07
C GLY A 519 -22.13 12.71 38.49
N GLY A 520 -20.90 13.22 38.52
CA GLY A 520 -19.70 12.47 38.89
C GLY A 520 -19.16 11.55 37.79
N GLY A 521 -19.62 11.66 36.54
CA GLY A 521 -19.09 10.91 35.40
C GLY A 521 -18.01 11.70 34.64
N LEU A 522 -17.48 11.12 33.55
CA LEU A 522 -16.55 11.80 32.64
C LEU A 522 -17.09 11.81 31.21
N ALA A 523 -16.92 12.94 30.50
CA ALA A 523 -17.35 13.07 29.12
C ALA A 523 -16.40 13.92 28.26
N ALA A 524 -16.24 13.53 26.99
CA ALA A 524 -15.58 14.31 25.95
C ALA A 524 -16.53 15.40 25.41
N SER A 525 -16.67 16.51 26.13
CA SER A 525 -17.69 17.53 25.85
C SER A 525 -17.14 18.95 25.64
N ALA A 526 -15.99 19.30 26.22
CA ALA A 526 -15.47 20.66 26.13
C ALA A 526 -14.76 20.93 24.80
N ILE A 527 -15.09 22.04 24.13
CA ILE A 527 -14.41 22.47 22.90
C ILE A 527 -13.12 23.24 23.24
N ALA A 528 -13.17 24.09 24.27
CA ALA A 528 -12.06 24.95 24.66
C ALA A 528 -11.30 24.39 25.88
N PRO A 529 -9.96 24.51 25.93
CA PRO A 529 -9.15 23.97 27.02
C PRO A 529 -9.48 24.58 28.39
N GLY A 530 -9.97 25.83 28.44
CA GLY A 530 -10.35 26.50 29.70
C GLY A 530 -11.59 25.91 30.37
N ARG A 531 -12.37 25.07 29.67
CA ARG A 531 -13.54 24.36 30.21
C ARG A 531 -13.27 22.87 30.49
N ALA A 532 -12.05 22.41 30.24
CA ALA A 532 -11.64 21.04 30.48
C ALA A 532 -11.36 20.80 31.97
N THR A 533 -11.59 19.58 32.44
CA THR A 533 -11.13 19.19 33.78
C THR A 533 -9.60 19.11 33.79
N ARG A 534 -8.99 19.76 34.79
CA ARG A 534 -7.56 19.67 35.04
C ARG A 534 -7.30 18.46 35.93
N PHE A 535 -6.53 17.51 35.44
CA PHE A 535 -6.14 16.33 36.21
C PHE A 535 -4.70 16.47 36.69
N ALA A 536 -4.45 16.28 37.98
CA ALA A 536 -3.13 15.92 38.48
C ALA A 536 -2.84 14.48 38.07
N ARG A 537 -1.71 14.26 37.40
CA ARG A 537 -1.26 12.92 37.00
C ARG A 537 -0.29 12.39 38.04
N GLU A 538 -0.70 11.36 38.76
CA GLU A 538 0.09 10.74 39.82
C GLU A 538 0.62 9.39 39.31
N VAL A 539 1.95 9.21 39.28
CA VAL A 539 2.56 7.95 38.84
C VAL A 539 2.54 6.99 40.02
N LEU A 540 1.76 5.91 39.90
CA LEU A 540 1.65 4.85 40.90
C LEU A 540 2.76 3.80 40.74
N ALA A 541 3.17 3.54 39.49
CA ALA A 541 4.32 2.70 39.16
C ALA A 541 5.04 3.22 37.90
N ASP A 542 6.37 3.27 37.95
CA ASP A 542 7.22 3.59 36.78
C ASP A 542 7.50 2.30 36.01
N GLY A 543 6.81 2.12 34.88
CA GLY A 543 6.94 0.91 34.07
C GLY A 543 8.34 0.70 33.50
N VAL A 544 9.10 1.78 33.26
CA VAL A 544 10.49 1.65 32.81
C VAL A 544 11.36 1.08 33.93
N ALA A 545 11.14 1.49 35.17
CA ALA A 545 11.86 0.95 36.32
C ALA A 545 11.54 -0.53 36.55
N GLU A 546 10.27 -0.94 36.40
CA GLU A 546 9.85 -2.35 36.49
C GLU A 546 10.51 -3.20 35.40
N ALA A 547 10.52 -2.72 34.15
CA ALA A 547 11.17 -3.42 33.05
C ALA A 547 12.69 -3.53 33.23
N VAL A 548 13.34 -2.50 33.77
CA VAL A 548 14.77 -2.54 34.13
C VAL A 548 15.05 -3.55 35.23
N ALA A 549 14.19 -3.64 36.26
CA ALA A 549 14.33 -4.64 37.30
C ALA A 549 14.20 -6.07 36.73
N ALA A 550 13.19 -6.31 35.91
CA ALA A 550 13.00 -7.59 35.23
C ALA A 550 14.19 -7.95 34.31
N ALA A 551 14.75 -6.97 33.59
CA ALA A 551 15.92 -7.17 32.72
C ALA A 551 17.18 -7.58 33.51
N ARG A 552 17.38 -7.05 34.73
CA ARG A 552 18.53 -7.37 35.58
C ARG A 552 18.47 -8.79 36.16
N ASP A 553 17.28 -9.30 36.42
CA ASP A 553 17.07 -10.65 36.96
C ASP A 553 17.09 -11.74 35.87
N ALA A 554 17.02 -11.35 34.60
CA ALA A 554 17.01 -12.24 33.45
C ALA A 554 18.42 -12.50 32.86
N GLU A 555 18.58 -13.63 32.19
CA GLU A 555 19.76 -13.96 31.39
C GLU A 555 19.74 -13.24 30.03
N VAL A 556 18.54 -12.92 29.55
CA VAL A 556 18.27 -12.23 28.27
C VAL A 556 17.03 -11.35 28.43
N ALA A 557 17.10 -10.13 27.92
CA ALA A 557 15.94 -9.23 27.80
C ALA A 557 15.47 -9.18 26.35
N VAL A 558 14.22 -9.54 26.08
CA VAL A 558 13.58 -9.42 24.77
C VAL A 558 12.60 -8.26 24.82
N VAL A 559 12.95 -7.13 24.20
CA VAL A 559 12.09 -5.93 24.16
C VAL A 559 11.27 -5.94 22.88
N VAL A 560 9.95 -5.93 22.99
CA VAL A 560 9.00 -5.88 21.87
C VAL A 560 8.39 -4.48 21.78
N ALA A 561 8.74 -3.75 20.73
CA ALA A 561 8.37 -2.35 20.50
C ALA A 561 7.93 -2.12 19.05
N GLY A 562 7.20 -1.04 18.78
CA GLY A 562 6.61 -0.82 17.46
C GLY A 562 5.50 0.22 17.42
N ASN A 563 4.53 0.02 16.52
CA ASN A 563 3.35 0.88 16.39
C ASN A 563 2.05 0.11 16.66
N ALA A 564 0.97 0.84 16.90
CA ALA A 564 -0.38 0.31 16.78
C ALA A 564 -0.86 0.50 15.33
N PRO A 565 -1.47 -0.50 14.67
CA PRO A 565 -1.92 -0.37 13.28
C PRO A 565 -2.97 0.72 13.05
N CYS A 566 -3.79 1.01 14.06
CA CYS A 566 -4.89 1.97 13.94
C CYS A 566 -4.54 3.39 14.43
N ILE A 567 -3.28 3.70 14.80
CA ILE A 567 -2.92 4.99 15.42
C ILE A 567 -1.67 5.57 14.76
N ASN A 568 -1.72 6.86 14.40
CA ASN A 568 -0.61 7.63 13.82
C ASN A 568 -0.05 7.02 12.51
N GLY A 569 -0.90 6.37 11.70
CA GLY A 569 -0.54 5.69 10.45
C GLY A 569 -1.54 4.59 10.11
N ARG A 570 -2.55 4.94 9.31
CA ARG A 570 -3.63 4.05 8.83
C ARG A 570 -4.32 4.68 7.62
N GLU A 571 -5.25 3.99 6.98
CA GLU A 571 -6.15 4.64 6.03
C GLU A 571 -6.79 5.90 6.67
N THR A 572 -6.91 6.98 5.89
CA THR A 572 -7.29 8.35 6.32
C THR A 572 -6.26 9.14 7.15
N GLU A 573 -5.11 8.56 7.49
CA GLU A 573 -4.11 9.19 8.37
C GLU A 573 -2.67 8.79 8.00
N ASP A 574 -1.95 9.66 7.30
CA ASP A 574 -0.50 9.46 7.05
C ASP A 574 0.33 9.71 8.32
N ARG A 575 1.47 9.02 8.42
CA ARG A 575 2.48 9.28 9.45
C ARG A 575 3.17 10.61 9.16
N VAL A 576 3.59 11.34 10.19
CA VAL A 576 4.43 12.54 10.00
C VAL A 576 5.93 12.26 10.23
N ASP A 577 6.26 11.09 10.78
CA ASP A 577 7.61 10.70 11.18
C ASP A 577 7.79 9.17 11.14
N LEU A 578 9.05 8.72 11.16
CA LEU A 578 9.44 7.31 11.13
C LEU A 578 9.93 6.77 12.49
N ARG A 579 10.08 7.62 13.52
CA ARG A 579 10.64 7.21 14.82
C ARG A 579 9.67 6.37 15.65
N LEU A 580 10.21 5.48 16.48
CA LEU A 580 9.47 4.86 17.58
C LEU A 580 8.99 5.91 18.59
N ALA A 581 7.89 5.61 19.28
CA ALA A 581 7.31 6.49 20.29
C ALA A 581 8.35 6.88 21.37
N PRO A 582 8.37 8.13 21.86
CA PRO A 582 9.38 8.59 22.80
C PRO A 582 9.53 7.73 24.07
N ARG A 583 8.43 7.26 24.65
CA ARG A 583 8.47 6.38 25.83
C ARG A 583 9.05 5.00 25.51
N GLN A 584 8.75 4.43 24.34
CA GLN A 584 9.34 3.16 23.91
C GLN A 584 10.87 3.29 23.74
N ARG A 585 11.34 4.40 23.15
CA ARG A 585 12.79 4.67 23.05
C ARG A 585 13.46 4.84 24.41
N ARG A 586 12.80 5.52 25.37
CA ARG A 586 13.29 5.61 26.76
C ARG A 586 13.41 4.22 27.39
N LEU A 587 12.40 3.38 27.20
CA LEU A 587 12.38 2.00 27.69
C LEU A 587 13.55 1.18 27.13
N ILE A 588 13.71 1.14 25.80
CA ILE A 588 14.77 0.37 25.13
C ILE A 588 16.14 0.80 25.63
N ARG A 589 16.39 2.11 25.72
CA ARG A 589 17.66 2.67 26.23
C ARG A 589 17.95 2.25 27.68
N ALA A 590 16.94 2.31 28.53
CA ALA A 590 17.07 1.96 29.94
C ALA A 590 17.33 0.45 30.13
N VAL A 591 16.63 -0.40 29.37
CA VAL A 591 16.83 -1.86 29.39
C VAL A 591 18.21 -2.23 28.85
N GLN A 592 18.63 -1.69 27.71
CA GLN A 592 19.97 -1.93 27.15
C GLN A 592 21.09 -1.51 28.13
N ALA A 593 20.91 -0.41 28.85
CA ALA A 593 21.85 0.02 29.88
C ALA A 593 21.88 -0.91 31.12
N ALA A 594 20.82 -1.67 31.35
CA ALA A 594 20.69 -2.59 32.48
C ALA A 594 21.09 -4.03 32.14
N SER A 595 20.98 -4.44 30.87
CA SER A 595 21.33 -5.77 30.37
C SER A 595 21.94 -5.68 28.98
N GLU A 596 23.22 -6.04 28.87
CA GLU A 596 23.93 -6.08 27.58
C GLU A 596 23.38 -7.17 26.64
N ARG A 597 22.68 -8.18 27.19
CA ARG A 597 22.03 -9.26 26.44
C ARG A 597 20.59 -8.91 26.08
N THR A 598 20.41 -7.75 25.45
CA THR A 598 19.10 -7.27 25.01
C THR A 598 18.88 -7.59 23.52
N VAL A 599 17.71 -8.15 23.21
CA VAL A 599 17.22 -8.35 21.83
C VAL A 599 16.04 -7.42 21.63
N LEU A 600 16.08 -6.62 20.56
CA LEU A 600 14.94 -5.78 20.16
C LEU A 600 14.14 -6.51 19.07
N VAL A 601 12.85 -6.68 19.31
CA VAL A 601 11.86 -7.11 18.32
C VAL A 601 11.03 -5.90 17.93
N VAL A 602 11.16 -5.45 16.69
CA VAL A 602 10.38 -4.37 16.11
C VAL A 602 9.15 -4.98 15.44
N GLN A 603 8.00 -4.88 16.10
CA GLN A 603 6.72 -5.28 15.52
C GLN A 603 6.06 -4.06 14.87
N SER A 604 6.21 -3.93 13.56
CA SER A 604 5.67 -2.80 12.80
C SER A 604 5.46 -3.18 11.34
N SER A 605 4.33 -2.81 10.77
CA SER A 605 4.13 -2.93 9.32
C SER A 605 4.75 -1.77 8.51
N TYR A 606 5.50 -0.88 9.16
CA TYR A 606 6.10 0.29 8.54
C TYR A 606 7.62 0.32 8.80
N PRO A 607 8.43 0.89 7.88
CA PRO A 607 9.80 1.21 8.18
C PRO A 607 9.93 2.16 9.39
N MET A 608 10.90 1.88 10.26
CA MET A 608 11.15 2.66 11.48
C MET A 608 12.57 3.22 11.52
N ALA A 609 12.70 4.50 11.87
CA ALA A 609 13.98 5.18 12.08
C ALA A 609 14.56 4.82 13.46
N ILE A 610 15.28 3.70 13.51
CA ILE A 610 15.85 3.09 14.74
C ILE A 610 17.38 3.22 14.81
N GLY A 611 17.92 4.38 14.43
CA GLY A 611 19.38 4.58 14.30
C GLY A 611 20.16 4.39 15.61
N TRP A 612 19.60 4.79 16.76
CA TRP A 612 20.25 4.60 18.06
C TRP A 612 20.29 3.11 18.42
N GLU A 613 19.18 2.41 18.20
CA GLU A 613 19.02 1.00 18.49
C GLU A 613 19.97 0.16 17.62
N GLN A 614 20.09 0.48 16.33
CA GLN A 614 21.06 -0.15 15.41
C GLN A 614 22.51 -0.04 15.91
N GLU A 615 22.88 1.08 16.53
CA GLU A 615 24.23 1.28 17.07
C GLU A 615 24.46 0.55 18.39
N HIS A 616 23.45 0.47 19.27
CA HIS A 616 23.66 0.09 20.68
C HIS A 616 23.10 -1.27 21.08
N VAL A 617 22.09 -1.80 20.38
CA VAL A 617 21.46 -3.09 20.70
C VAL A 617 22.17 -4.21 19.92
N PRO A 618 22.53 -5.35 20.53
CA PRO A 618 23.31 -6.37 19.84
C PRO A 618 22.50 -7.16 18.79
N ALA A 619 21.20 -7.40 19.01
CA ALA A 619 20.36 -8.08 18.03
C ALA A 619 19.02 -7.36 17.80
N ILE A 620 18.63 -7.26 16.53
CA ILE A 620 17.37 -6.63 16.13
C ILE A 620 16.65 -7.55 15.14
N LEU A 621 15.44 -7.94 15.50
CA LEU A 621 14.48 -8.64 14.65
C LEU A 621 13.36 -7.67 14.25
N TRP A 622 12.84 -7.85 13.05
CA TRP A 622 11.63 -7.17 12.60
C TRP A 622 10.58 -8.18 12.17
N THR A 623 9.33 -7.86 12.50
CA THR A 623 8.12 -8.52 12.02
C THR A 623 7.09 -7.45 11.68
N SER A 624 6.27 -7.70 10.66
CA SER A 624 5.00 -6.99 10.52
C SER A 624 4.07 -7.33 11.69
N HIS A 625 2.86 -6.78 11.70
CA HIS A 625 1.78 -7.40 12.46
C HIS A 625 1.58 -8.82 11.94
N GLY A 626 1.99 -9.81 12.74
CA GLY A 626 2.30 -11.17 12.29
C GLY A 626 1.13 -12.16 12.31
N GLY A 627 -0.08 -11.68 12.61
CA GLY A 627 -1.26 -12.53 12.75
C GLY A 627 -1.24 -13.38 14.03
N GLN A 628 -2.15 -14.36 14.08
CA GLN A 628 -2.51 -15.08 15.32
C GLN A 628 -1.41 -15.96 15.92
N GLU A 629 -0.41 -16.34 15.12
CA GLU A 629 0.68 -17.26 15.49
C GLU A 629 2.03 -16.55 15.71
N LEU A 630 2.04 -15.22 15.85
CA LEU A 630 3.27 -14.43 15.95
C LEU A 630 4.17 -14.91 17.10
N GLY A 631 3.61 -15.20 18.28
CA GLY A 631 4.40 -15.63 19.44
C GLY A 631 5.19 -16.92 19.19
N HIS A 632 4.56 -17.94 18.62
CA HIS A 632 5.23 -19.19 18.26
C HIS A 632 6.31 -18.98 17.20
N ALA A 633 5.99 -18.23 16.14
CA ALA A 633 6.96 -17.91 15.10
C ALA A 633 8.19 -17.17 15.63
N LEU A 634 7.97 -16.21 16.53
CA LEU A 634 9.04 -15.46 17.17
C LEU A 634 9.89 -16.37 18.08
N ALA A 635 9.26 -17.25 18.87
CA ALA A 635 9.98 -18.20 19.71
C ALA A 635 10.85 -19.18 18.88
N ASP A 636 10.31 -19.70 17.76
CA ASP A 636 11.04 -20.58 16.84
C ASP A 636 12.35 -19.91 16.35
N VAL A 637 12.29 -18.62 16.01
CA VAL A 637 13.45 -17.85 15.54
C VAL A 637 14.38 -17.45 16.68
N LEU A 638 13.85 -16.95 17.80
CA LEU A 638 14.67 -16.53 18.94
C LEU A 638 15.49 -17.69 19.50
N LEU A 639 14.91 -18.90 19.57
CA LEU A 639 15.56 -20.08 20.15
C LEU A 639 16.32 -20.93 19.11
N GLY A 640 16.29 -20.53 17.83
CA GLY A 640 17.06 -21.18 16.76
C GLY A 640 16.44 -22.47 16.19
N ASP A 641 15.18 -22.77 16.47
CA ASP A 641 14.45 -23.86 15.78
C ASP A 641 14.24 -23.56 14.30
N HIS A 642 14.24 -22.27 13.96
CA HIS A 642 14.22 -21.81 12.60
C HIS A 642 15.24 -20.70 12.38
N ALA A 643 16.06 -20.84 11.36
CA ALA A 643 16.94 -19.76 10.91
C ALA A 643 16.10 -18.71 10.17
N PRO A 644 16.09 -17.44 10.59
CA PRO A 644 15.31 -16.42 9.90
C PRO A 644 15.85 -16.23 8.49
N ALA A 645 14.94 -16.07 7.53
CA ALA A 645 15.27 -15.89 6.12
C ALA A 645 14.38 -14.86 5.41
N GLY A 646 13.53 -14.15 6.15
CA GLY A 646 12.82 -13.02 5.59
C GLY A 646 13.79 -11.93 5.12
N ARG A 647 13.34 -11.12 4.16
CA ARG A 647 14.08 -9.96 3.63
C ARG A 647 13.17 -8.75 3.53
N LEU A 648 13.69 -7.57 3.87
CA LEU A 648 12.96 -6.32 3.75
C LEU A 648 12.52 -6.05 2.32
N THR A 649 11.30 -5.54 2.15
CA THR A 649 10.71 -5.23 0.84
C THR A 649 10.69 -3.74 0.53
N GLN A 650 11.30 -2.93 1.41
CA GLN A 650 11.39 -1.49 1.34
C GLN A 650 12.72 -1.01 1.92
N THR A 651 13.16 0.14 1.44
CA THR A 651 14.31 0.85 2.00
C THR A 651 13.92 1.48 3.33
N TRP A 652 14.69 1.21 4.38
CA TRP A 652 14.54 1.88 5.67
C TRP A 652 15.44 3.11 5.71
N TYR A 653 14.84 4.28 5.78
CA TYR A 653 15.52 5.56 5.90
C TYR A 653 15.94 5.82 7.35
N ARG A 654 16.96 6.67 7.54
CA ARG A 654 17.47 7.04 8.88
C ARG A 654 16.59 8.08 9.57
N SER A 655 15.92 8.92 8.79
CA SER A 655 14.96 9.93 9.27
C SER A 655 13.90 10.21 8.22
N ALA A 656 12.74 10.70 8.66
CA ALA A 656 11.76 11.30 7.76
C ALA A 656 12.32 12.55 7.05
N ASP A 657 13.38 13.17 7.56
CA ASP A 657 14.03 14.35 6.94
C ASP A 657 14.76 14.02 5.64
N GLU A 658 15.07 12.73 5.39
CA GLU A 658 15.63 12.26 4.11
C GLU A 658 14.54 12.16 3.03
N LEU A 659 13.27 12.37 3.40
CA LEU A 659 12.12 12.30 2.53
C LEU A 659 11.63 13.71 2.20
N GLY A 660 11.41 13.97 0.91
CA GLY A 660 10.71 15.18 0.45
C GLY A 660 9.21 15.18 0.77
N ASP A 661 8.43 15.98 0.06
CA ASP A 661 6.97 15.98 0.17
C ASP A 661 6.39 14.58 -0.17
N ILE A 662 5.49 14.06 0.67
CA ILE A 662 4.78 12.80 0.40
C ILE A 662 3.90 12.90 -0.86
N ARG A 663 3.49 14.11 -1.24
CA ARG A 663 2.68 14.36 -2.45
C ARG A 663 3.51 14.38 -3.74
N ASP A 664 4.84 14.25 -3.67
CA ASP A 664 5.73 14.19 -4.84
C ASP A 664 5.93 12.75 -5.34
N TYR A 665 5.18 12.37 -6.36
CA TYR A 665 5.17 11.00 -6.93
C TYR A 665 6.33 10.76 -7.90
N ASP A 666 7.19 11.74 -8.13
CA ASP A 666 8.35 11.53 -8.97
C ASP A 666 9.48 10.82 -8.23
N VAL A 667 9.53 9.49 -8.37
CA VAL A 667 10.61 8.69 -7.77
C VAL A 667 11.98 8.98 -8.36
N ILE A 668 12.05 9.47 -9.60
CA ILE A 668 13.30 9.74 -10.33
C ILE A 668 13.90 11.06 -9.81
N GLY A 669 13.13 12.15 -9.93
CA GLY A 669 13.57 13.49 -9.50
C GLY A 669 13.61 13.64 -7.99
N GLY A 670 12.67 13.01 -7.27
CA GLY A 670 12.61 12.98 -5.82
C GLY A 670 13.59 12.02 -5.16
N ARG A 671 14.43 11.31 -5.93
CA ARG A 671 15.47 10.37 -5.44
C ARG A 671 14.91 9.36 -4.43
N ARG A 672 13.80 8.72 -4.77
CA ARG A 672 13.09 7.80 -3.86
C ARG A 672 13.43 6.34 -4.14
N THR A 673 13.15 5.50 -3.13
CA THR A 673 13.31 4.04 -3.12
C THR A 673 14.75 3.62 -3.37
N TYR A 674 15.05 2.32 -3.29
CA TYR A 674 16.37 1.80 -3.63
C TYR A 674 16.77 2.07 -5.11
N LEU A 675 15.78 2.37 -5.97
CA LEU A 675 16.00 2.66 -7.38
C LEU A 675 16.81 3.95 -7.57
N TYR A 676 16.47 5.02 -6.84
CA TYR A 676 17.05 6.36 -7.07
C TYR A 676 17.61 7.04 -5.83
N PHE A 677 17.41 6.49 -4.62
CA PHE A 677 17.96 7.08 -3.41
C PHE A 677 19.49 7.13 -3.44
N GLU A 678 20.02 8.32 -3.17
CA GLU A 678 21.47 8.58 -3.21
C GLU A 678 22.11 8.58 -1.82
N GLY A 679 21.29 8.61 -0.76
CA GLY A 679 21.74 8.52 0.62
C GLY A 679 22.14 7.09 1.04
N THR A 680 22.56 6.94 2.30
CA THR A 680 22.88 5.63 2.87
C THR A 680 21.71 5.14 3.71
N PRO A 681 20.97 4.10 3.27
CA PRO A 681 19.83 3.62 4.05
C PRO A 681 20.26 3.10 5.42
N LEU A 682 19.32 3.10 6.38
CA LEU A 682 19.48 2.40 7.66
C LEU A 682 19.52 0.89 7.42
N TYR A 683 18.56 0.39 6.64
CA TYR A 683 18.59 -0.96 6.06
C TYR A 683 18.19 -0.89 4.59
N PRO A 684 19.00 -1.49 3.68
CA PRO A 684 18.73 -1.46 2.25
C PRO A 684 17.56 -2.37 1.86
N PHE A 685 16.95 -2.12 0.70
CA PHE A 685 16.00 -3.04 0.10
C PHE A 685 16.58 -4.45 -0.04
N GLY A 686 15.81 -5.47 0.30
CA GLY A 686 16.23 -6.87 0.30
C GLY A 686 17.10 -7.27 1.49
N HIS A 687 17.34 -6.39 2.48
CA HIS A 687 18.17 -6.72 3.65
C HIS A 687 17.52 -7.76 4.56
N GLY A 688 18.32 -8.68 5.08
CA GLY A 688 17.92 -9.63 6.11
C GLY A 688 19.02 -10.66 6.34
N LEU A 689 19.41 -10.83 7.59
CA LEU A 689 20.40 -11.80 8.02
C LEU A 689 19.75 -13.17 8.24
N THR A 690 20.60 -14.17 8.47
CA THR A 690 20.21 -15.54 8.79
C THR A 690 21.26 -16.16 9.72
N TYR A 691 20.91 -17.23 10.44
CA TYR A 691 21.87 -17.98 11.27
C TYR A 691 22.78 -18.89 10.42
N ALA A 692 22.36 -19.22 9.20
CA ALA A 692 23.19 -19.91 8.22
C ALA A 692 24.18 -18.94 7.54
N ARG A 693 25.13 -19.48 6.77
CA ARG A 693 26.09 -18.68 5.99
C ARG A 693 26.07 -19.16 4.55
N PHE A 694 25.88 -18.23 3.62
CA PHE A 694 25.83 -18.55 2.20
C PHE A 694 26.99 -17.94 1.46
N ARG A 695 27.59 -18.73 0.57
CA ARG A 695 28.60 -18.27 -0.36
C ARG A 695 28.01 -18.23 -1.76
N TYR A 696 28.33 -17.18 -2.49
CA TYR A 696 27.87 -16.89 -3.84
C TYR A 696 29.04 -17.03 -4.80
N GLU A 697 28.94 -17.90 -5.79
CA GLU A 697 30.01 -18.23 -6.74
C GLU A 697 29.47 -18.42 -8.16
N ASP A 698 30.37 -18.47 -9.15
CA ASP A 698 30.08 -18.91 -10.52
C ASP A 698 28.92 -18.17 -11.22
N LEU A 699 28.86 -16.83 -11.15
CA LEU A 699 27.89 -16.08 -11.96
C LEU A 699 28.23 -16.25 -13.45
N ARG A 700 27.33 -16.88 -14.20
CA ARG A 700 27.49 -17.18 -15.63
C ARG A 700 26.31 -16.64 -16.41
N LEU A 701 26.62 -16.06 -17.57
CA LEU A 701 25.65 -15.69 -18.59
C LEU A 701 25.75 -16.71 -19.72
N SER A 702 24.62 -17.17 -20.24
CA SER A 702 24.58 -18.05 -21.43
C SER A 702 25.22 -17.39 -22.67
N ARG A 703 25.25 -16.06 -22.70
CA ARG A 703 25.87 -15.21 -23.72
C ARG A 703 26.20 -13.84 -23.13
N HIS A 704 27.21 -13.17 -23.68
CA HIS A 704 27.65 -11.84 -23.21
C HIS A 704 27.14 -10.67 -24.07
N GLY A 705 26.42 -10.95 -25.16
CA GLY A 705 25.85 -9.95 -26.05
C GLY A 705 24.40 -10.29 -26.39
N VAL A 706 23.46 -9.34 -26.28
CA VAL A 706 22.05 -9.54 -26.61
C VAL A 706 21.41 -8.39 -27.38
N ASP A 707 20.63 -8.72 -28.41
CA ASP A 707 19.77 -7.80 -29.12
C ASP A 707 18.49 -7.49 -28.34
N ALA A 708 17.82 -6.38 -28.65
CA ALA A 708 16.63 -5.93 -27.91
C ALA A 708 15.48 -6.96 -27.80
N ALA A 709 15.41 -7.94 -28.71
CA ALA A 709 14.40 -9.02 -28.72
C ALA A 709 14.87 -10.32 -28.04
N GLY A 710 16.16 -10.45 -27.73
CA GLY A 710 16.73 -11.67 -27.19
C GLY A 710 16.60 -11.80 -25.67
N SER A 711 16.98 -12.97 -25.16
CA SER A 711 17.07 -13.25 -23.72
C SER A 711 18.43 -13.86 -23.35
N VAL A 712 18.75 -13.80 -22.07
CA VAL A 712 19.96 -14.39 -21.49
C VAL A 712 19.59 -15.16 -20.23
N THR A 713 19.91 -16.45 -20.20
CA THR A 713 19.93 -17.22 -18.96
C THR A 713 21.10 -16.76 -18.08
N VAL A 714 20.80 -16.36 -16.85
CA VAL A 714 21.76 -16.02 -15.79
C VAL A 714 21.74 -17.13 -14.75
N SER A 715 22.91 -17.65 -14.37
CA SER A 715 23.00 -18.67 -13.32
C SER A 715 24.07 -18.36 -12.30
N ALA A 716 23.84 -18.67 -11.03
CA ALA A 716 24.82 -18.55 -9.96
C ALA A 716 24.75 -19.77 -9.03
N THR A 717 25.87 -20.15 -8.43
CA THR A 717 25.93 -21.24 -7.45
C THR A 717 25.88 -20.67 -6.04
N ILE A 718 24.96 -21.18 -5.24
CA ILE A 718 24.76 -20.81 -3.84
C ILE A 718 25.10 -22.02 -2.98
N THR A 719 26.03 -21.84 -2.05
CA THR A 719 26.46 -22.89 -1.13
C THR A 719 26.18 -22.49 0.30
N ASN A 720 25.51 -23.35 1.06
CA ASN A 720 25.41 -23.19 2.51
C ASN A 720 26.73 -23.65 3.16
N THR A 721 27.52 -22.69 3.61
CA THR A 721 28.79 -22.88 4.35
C THR A 721 28.61 -22.79 5.86
N GLY A 722 27.36 -22.68 6.31
CA GLY A 722 26.97 -22.67 7.71
C GLY A 722 26.92 -24.08 8.32
N PRO A 723 26.81 -24.16 9.65
CA PRO A 723 26.77 -25.44 10.38
C PRO A 723 25.39 -26.13 10.35
N GLY A 724 24.34 -25.45 9.86
CA GLY A 724 22.97 -25.96 9.86
C GLY A 724 22.22 -25.59 8.58
N ALA A 725 21.04 -26.18 8.40
CA ALA A 725 20.16 -25.85 7.29
C ALA A 725 19.63 -24.42 7.41
N GLY A 726 19.32 -23.81 6.27
CA GLY A 726 18.69 -22.50 6.22
C GLY A 726 18.26 -22.14 4.82
N ASP A 727 17.49 -21.07 4.72
CA ASP A 727 17.02 -20.55 3.44
C ASP A 727 17.82 -19.29 3.07
N GLU A 728 18.15 -19.17 1.79
CA GLU A 728 18.70 -17.94 1.21
C GLU A 728 17.73 -17.38 0.17
N VAL A 729 17.65 -16.06 0.08
CA VAL A 729 16.88 -15.36 -0.97
C VAL A 729 17.88 -14.72 -1.91
N VAL A 730 18.11 -15.36 -3.05
CA VAL A 730 18.98 -14.83 -4.09
C VAL A 730 18.23 -13.76 -4.86
N GLN A 731 18.85 -12.60 -5.02
CA GLN A 731 18.27 -11.46 -5.73
C GLN A 731 19.16 -11.11 -6.93
N LEU A 732 18.55 -10.98 -8.11
CA LEU A 732 19.19 -10.60 -9.36
C LEU A 732 18.85 -9.14 -9.67
N TYR A 733 19.87 -8.32 -9.93
CA TYR A 733 19.74 -6.92 -10.27
C TYR A 733 20.43 -6.59 -11.59
N THR A 734 20.00 -5.50 -12.21
CA THR A 734 20.73 -4.89 -13.32
C THR A 734 20.99 -3.41 -13.07
N ARG A 735 22.10 -2.91 -13.63
CA ARG A 735 22.42 -1.48 -13.71
C ARG A 735 22.99 -1.15 -15.08
N LYS A 736 22.48 -0.12 -15.74
CA LYS A 736 23.09 0.40 -16.98
C LYS A 736 24.32 1.24 -16.65
N ARG A 737 25.43 1.04 -17.37
CA ARG A 737 26.59 1.93 -17.31
C ARG A 737 26.39 3.11 -18.26
N ALA A 738 26.72 4.32 -17.80
CA ALA A 738 26.64 5.57 -18.57
C ALA A 738 25.31 5.72 -19.35
N PRO A 739 24.16 5.74 -18.66
CA PRO A 739 22.86 5.80 -19.32
C PRO A 739 22.63 7.15 -20.02
N ARG A 740 21.89 7.16 -21.14
CA ARG A 740 21.57 8.38 -21.91
C ARG A 740 20.66 9.34 -21.15
N VAL A 741 19.73 8.77 -20.39
CA VAL A 741 18.83 9.50 -19.48
C VAL A 741 18.98 8.92 -18.08
N ASP A 742 18.49 9.64 -17.07
CA ASP A 742 18.57 9.15 -15.70
C ASP A 742 17.84 7.80 -15.54
N GLN A 743 18.51 6.82 -14.96
CA GLN A 743 18.04 5.44 -14.82
C GLN A 743 18.28 4.94 -13.39
N PRO A 744 17.57 3.90 -12.94
CA PRO A 744 17.79 3.34 -11.62
C PRO A 744 19.24 2.93 -11.40
N ARG A 745 19.73 3.18 -10.18
CA ARG A 745 21.04 2.74 -9.70
C ARG A 745 21.14 1.22 -9.69
N LEU A 746 20.04 0.57 -9.34
CA LEU A 746 19.82 -0.87 -9.41
C LEU A 746 18.34 -1.09 -9.74
N ARG A 747 18.01 -2.15 -10.46
CA ARG A 747 16.63 -2.61 -10.64
C ARG A 747 16.58 -4.12 -10.50
N LEU A 748 15.69 -4.62 -9.63
CA LEU A 748 15.45 -6.05 -9.42
C LEU A 748 14.91 -6.67 -10.71
N ARG A 749 15.47 -7.81 -11.10
CA ARG A 749 15.10 -8.58 -12.31
C ARG A 749 14.63 -9.99 -12.01
N GLY A 750 14.95 -10.51 -10.84
CA GLY A 750 14.54 -11.84 -10.43
C GLY A 750 14.90 -12.09 -8.99
N PHE A 751 14.22 -13.05 -8.38
CA PHE A 751 14.56 -13.53 -7.06
C PHE A 751 14.15 -14.99 -6.91
N GLU A 752 14.87 -15.72 -6.07
CA GLU A 752 14.58 -17.11 -5.75
C GLU A 752 14.92 -17.40 -4.29
N ARG A 753 13.96 -17.93 -3.53
CA ARG A 753 14.19 -18.45 -2.18
C ARG A 753 14.60 -19.91 -2.26
N VAL A 754 15.78 -20.26 -1.76
CA VAL A 754 16.36 -21.59 -1.84
C VAL A 754 16.65 -22.16 -0.44
N PRO A 755 15.95 -23.22 -0.02
CA PRO A 755 16.32 -23.97 1.18
C PRO A 755 17.53 -24.87 0.88
N LEU A 756 18.55 -24.82 1.74
CA LEU A 756 19.78 -25.60 1.60
C LEU A 756 20.21 -26.22 2.94
N ALA A 757 20.50 -27.52 2.92
CA ALA A 757 21.16 -28.20 4.03
C ALA A 757 22.60 -27.69 4.21
N ALA A 758 23.22 -27.94 5.37
CA ALA A 758 24.62 -27.59 5.60
C ALA A 758 25.54 -28.29 4.58
N GLY A 759 26.40 -27.53 3.91
CA GLY A 759 27.28 -28.03 2.85
C GLY A 759 26.61 -28.20 1.48
N GLU A 760 25.28 -28.09 1.37
CA GLU A 760 24.57 -28.20 0.09
C GLU A 760 24.91 -27.01 -0.82
N SER A 761 25.03 -27.28 -2.11
CA SER A 761 25.17 -26.26 -3.16
C SER A 761 24.06 -26.42 -4.19
N ARG A 762 23.49 -25.30 -4.64
CA ARG A 762 22.47 -25.26 -5.70
C ARG A 762 22.77 -24.17 -6.70
N THR A 763 22.61 -24.48 -7.98
CA THR A 763 22.64 -23.48 -9.05
C THR A 763 21.24 -22.90 -9.25
N VAL A 764 21.08 -21.61 -8.94
CA VAL A 764 19.86 -20.85 -9.27
C VAL A 764 19.95 -20.33 -10.70
N ARG A 765 18.80 -20.21 -11.37
CA ARG A 765 18.73 -19.78 -12.77
C ARG A 765 17.61 -18.76 -12.97
N PHE A 766 17.92 -17.69 -13.67
CA PHE A 766 17.00 -16.64 -14.06
C PHE A 766 17.03 -16.47 -15.57
N GLU A 767 15.87 -16.17 -16.16
CA GLU A 767 15.78 -15.68 -17.52
C GLU A 767 15.69 -14.16 -17.49
N LEU A 768 16.59 -13.48 -18.18
CA LEU A 768 16.58 -12.02 -18.36
C LEU A 768 16.28 -11.70 -19.82
N ALA A 769 15.09 -11.19 -20.12
CA ALA A 769 14.79 -10.67 -21.44
C ALA A 769 15.40 -9.27 -21.60
N ALA A 770 15.99 -8.97 -22.75
CA ALA A 770 16.48 -7.62 -23.01
C ALA A 770 15.35 -6.58 -23.00
N ALA A 771 14.13 -6.99 -23.34
CA ALA A 771 12.92 -6.16 -23.23
C ALA A 771 12.67 -5.67 -21.79
N ASP A 772 13.08 -6.43 -20.76
CA ASP A 772 12.94 -6.00 -19.36
C ASP A 772 13.87 -4.82 -19.04
N LEU A 773 14.95 -4.64 -19.81
CA LEU A 773 15.89 -3.52 -19.69
C LEU A 773 15.37 -2.23 -20.32
N ALA A 774 14.18 -2.27 -20.95
CA ALA A 774 13.60 -1.10 -21.58
C ALA A 774 13.26 0.00 -20.57
N ILE A 775 13.40 1.24 -21.04
CA ILE A 775 12.93 2.43 -20.35
C ILE A 775 11.99 3.21 -21.27
N TRP A 776 11.19 4.11 -20.70
CA TRP A 776 10.25 4.90 -21.48
C TRP A 776 10.96 6.09 -22.13
N ASP A 777 11.03 6.08 -23.46
CA ASP A 777 11.60 7.14 -24.27
C ASP A 777 10.57 8.26 -24.50
N VAL A 778 10.70 9.34 -23.73
CA VAL A 778 9.87 10.55 -23.83
C VAL A 778 10.10 11.38 -25.09
N THR A 779 11.13 11.07 -25.90
CA THR A 779 11.36 11.74 -27.19
C THR A 779 10.49 11.17 -28.30
N ARG A 780 10.06 9.90 -28.16
CA ARG A 780 9.29 9.16 -29.17
C ARG A 780 7.99 8.55 -28.63
N GLY A 781 7.75 8.60 -27.33
CA GLY A 781 6.53 8.09 -26.69
C GLY A 781 6.42 6.56 -26.74
N ARG A 782 7.52 5.83 -26.54
CA ARG A 782 7.54 4.35 -26.56
C ARG A 782 8.63 3.79 -25.65
N PHE A 783 8.54 2.50 -25.31
CA PHE A 783 9.65 1.80 -24.66
C PHE A 783 10.82 1.59 -25.63
N ALA A 784 12.04 1.77 -25.14
CA ALA A 784 13.27 1.52 -25.87
C ALA A 784 14.28 0.80 -24.98
N VAL A 785 14.93 -0.23 -25.53
CA VAL A 785 16.10 -0.87 -24.90
C VAL A 785 17.32 -0.10 -25.36
N GLU A 786 17.99 0.61 -24.45
CA GLU A 786 19.19 1.36 -24.80
C GLU A 786 20.40 0.44 -25.04
N PRO A 787 21.24 0.69 -26.06
CA PRO A 787 22.44 -0.10 -26.31
C PRO A 787 23.54 0.16 -25.27
N GLY A 788 24.50 -0.75 -25.18
CA GLY A 788 25.71 -0.61 -24.38
C GLY A 788 25.77 -1.58 -23.21
N VAL A 789 26.58 -1.21 -22.21
CA VAL A 789 27.02 -2.12 -21.15
C VAL A 789 26.05 -2.12 -19.97
N TYR A 790 25.61 -3.31 -19.56
CA TYR A 790 24.82 -3.53 -18.35
C TYR A 790 25.59 -4.43 -17.37
N ASP A 791 25.61 -4.02 -16.11
CA ASP A 791 25.99 -4.89 -15.01
C ASP A 791 24.81 -5.81 -14.69
N VAL A 792 25.04 -7.11 -14.65
CA VAL A 792 24.14 -8.12 -14.10
C VAL A 792 24.72 -8.55 -12.76
N LEU A 793 24.01 -8.26 -11.66
CA LEU A 793 24.51 -8.45 -10.30
C LEU A 793 23.64 -9.46 -9.56
N ALA A 794 24.25 -10.31 -8.73
CA ALA A 794 23.52 -11.25 -7.89
C ALA A 794 24.04 -11.21 -6.46
N GLY A 795 23.11 -11.30 -5.50
CA GLY A 795 23.44 -11.25 -4.08
C GLY A 795 22.25 -11.36 -3.15
N ARG A 796 22.43 -10.86 -1.93
CA ARG A 796 21.52 -11.04 -0.80
C ARG A 796 20.59 -9.86 -0.57
N SER A 797 21.00 -8.67 -1.02
CA SER A 797 20.26 -7.42 -0.89
C SER A 797 20.76 -6.41 -1.92
N SER A 798 20.08 -5.28 -2.05
CA SER A 798 20.53 -4.17 -2.91
C SER A 798 21.87 -3.54 -2.48
N ALA A 799 22.40 -3.86 -1.29
CA ALA A 799 23.72 -3.41 -0.84
C ALA A 799 24.79 -4.53 -0.73
N ASP A 800 24.40 -5.80 -0.86
CA ASP A 800 25.30 -6.95 -0.77
C ASP A 800 25.17 -7.80 -2.04
N LEU A 801 25.99 -7.43 -3.03
CA LEU A 801 26.00 -7.97 -4.39
C LEU A 801 27.41 -8.50 -4.74
N PRO A 802 27.81 -9.66 -4.19
CA PRO A 802 29.17 -10.19 -4.35
C PRO A 802 29.48 -10.65 -5.78
N LEU A 803 28.46 -10.89 -6.62
CA LEU A 803 28.64 -11.34 -7.99
C LEU A 803 28.26 -10.25 -8.98
N CYS A 804 29.10 -10.06 -10.00
CA CYS A 804 28.83 -9.16 -11.12
C CYS A 804 29.34 -9.77 -12.43
N ALA A 805 28.50 -9.75 -13.45
CA ALA A 805 28.84 -10.08 -14.82
C ALA A 805 28.44 -8.92 -15.74
N VAL A 806 29.05 -8.86 -16.91
CA VAL A 806 28.79 -7.82 -17.91
C VAL A 806 28.00 -8.41 -19.07
N LEU A 807 26.94 -7.70 -19.45
CA LEU A 807 26.12 -7.97 -20.62
C LEU A 807 26.16 -6.76 -21.55
N GLU A 808 26.62 -6.97 -22.78
CA GLU A 808 26.50 -6.01 -23.87
C GLU A 808 25.11 -6.12 -24.50
N VAL A 809 24.44 -4.99 -24.70
CA VAL A 809 23.10 -4.95 -25.30
C VAL A 809 23.15 -4.18 -26.61
N GLU A 810 22.70 -4.82 -27.68
CA GLU A 810 22.45 -4.25 -29.00
C GLU A 810 21.01 -3.73 -29.04
N GLY A 811 20.82 -2.58 -28.40
CA GLY A 811 19.55 -1.86 -28.34
C GLY A 811 19.46 -0.73 -29.38
N GLU A 812 18.45 0.12 -29.24
CA GLU A 812 18.33 1.36 -30.01
C GLU A 812 18.70 2.59 -29.13
N PRO A 813 19.59 3.48 -29.60
CA PRO A 813 19.92 4.67 -28.83
C PRO A 813 18.70 5.61 -28.76
N ILE A 814 18.43 6.16 -27.58
CA ILE A 814 17.44 7.23 -27.45
C ILE A 814 17.99 8.46 -28.19
N PRO A 815 17.28 8.94 -29.23
CA PRO A 815 17.78 10.01 -30.07
C PRO A 815 17.79 11.34 -29.31
N ARG A 816 18.44 12.34 -29.90
CA ARG A 816 18.19 13.74 -29.54
C ARG A 816 16.73 14.08 -29.85
N ARG A 817 16.17 15.04 -29.11
CA ARG A 817 14.78 15.43 -29.31
C ARG A 817 14.67 16.28 -30.58
N GLY A 818 14.18 15.67 -31.65
CA GLY A 818 13.81 16.39 -32.87
C GLY A 818 12.49 17.13 -32.67
N VAL A 819 12.47 18.42 -32.93
CA VAL A 819 11.30 19.28 -32.67
C VAL A 819 10.72 19.96 -33.92
N SER A 820 11.39 19.83 -35.06
CA SER A 820 10.93 20.37 -36.34
C SER A 820 9.78 19.56 -36.91
N GLY A 821 8.64 20.20 -37.18
CA GLY A 821 7.48 19.62 -37.85
C GLY A 821 6.61 18.66 -37.02
N ALA A 822 7.12 18.12 -35.91
CA ALA A 822 6.40 17.21 -35.01
C ALA A 822 5.97 17.90 -33.70
N TRP A 823 4.78 17.55 -33.21
CA TRP A 823 4.32 18.01 -31.89
C TRP A 823 5.03 17.25 -30.77
N THR A 824 5.62 18.00 -29.84
CA THR A 824 6.16 17.51 -28.57
C THR A 824 5.13 17.76 -27.47
N ALA A 825 4.74 16.73 -26.72
CA ALA A 825 3.87 16.89 -25.57
C ALA A 825 4.63 17.63 -24.45
N ALA A 826 3.98 18.60 -23.82
CA ALA A 826 4.60 19.35 -22.73
C ALA A 826 4.89 18.45 -21.53
N ALA A 827 4.06 17.42 -21.30
CA ALA A 827 4.21 16.46 -20.21
C ALA A 827 5.47 15.56 -20.32
N ASP A 828 6.11 15.51 -21.49
CA ASP A 828 7.33 14.74 -21.76
C ASP A 828 8.63 15.49 -21.36
N PHE A 829 8.52 16.47 -20.45
CA PHE A 829 9.64 17.25 -19.96
C PHE A 829 10.63 16.38 -19.16
N ASP A 830 11.91 16.72 -19.28
CA ASP A 830 13.01 16.02 -18.66
C ASP A 830 13.27 16.52 -17.22
N ASP A 831 13.08 17.82 -16.99
CA ASP A 831 13.33 18.51 -15.72
C ASP A 831 12.34 19.68 -15.52
N TRP A 832 12.11 20.13 -14.28
CA TRP A 832 11.11 21.13 -13.97
C TRP A 832 11.38 21.87 -12.65
N TRP A 833 10.79 23.06 -12.52
CA TRP A 833 10.68 23.76 -11.25
C TRP A 833 9.30 24.37 -11.12
N ARG A 834 8.62 24.05 -10.01
CA ARG A 834 7.24 24.48 -9.74
C ARG A 834 6.30 24.24 -10.91
N ALA A 835 6.50 23.18 -11.68
CA ALA A 835 5.55 22.70 -12.66
C ALA A 835 4.71 21.55 -12.08
N VAL A 836 3.48 21.43 -12.52
CA VAL A 836 2.55 20.34 -12.18
C VAL A 836 1.90 19.81 -13.44
N LEU A 837 1.64 18.52 -13.48
CA LEU A 837 0.82 17.91 -14.52
C LEU A 837 -0.67 18.10 -14.20
N VAL A 838 -1.41 18.48 -15.23
CA VAL A 838 -2.85 18.75 -15.19
C VAL A 838 -3.51 18.10 -16.40
N ASP A 839 -4.83 18.04 -16.40
CA ASP A 839 -5.60 17.38 -17.44
C ASP A 839 -5.69 18.28 -18.70
N GLU A 840 -5.45 17.73 -19.89
CA GLU A 840 -5.63 18.51 -21.13
C GLU A 840 -7.12 18.75 -21.40
N THR A 841 -7.90 17.69 -21.31
CA THR A 841 -9.37 17.70 -21.35
C THR A 841 -9.91 16.87 -20.20
N ARG A 842 -11.22 16.94 -19.94
CA ARG A 842 -11.84 16.08 -18.94
C ARG A 842 -11.63 14.58 -19.23
N ALA A 843 -11.71 14.20 -20.50
CA ALA A 843 -11.65 12.80 -20.90
C ALA A 843 -10.20 12.28 -21.07
N ARG A 844 -9.32 13.06 -21.70
CA ARG A 844 -8.03 12.57 -22.22
C ARG A 844 -6.95 13.65 -22.24
N GLY A 845 -5.70 13.18 -22.29
CA GLY A 845 -4.50 14.01 -22.47
C GLY A 845 -4.02 14.67 -21.18
N ASP A 846 -2.72 14.95 -21.14
CA ASP A 846 -2.07 15.63 -20.03
C ASP A 846 -1.42 16.92 -20.55
N ALA A 847 -1.41 17.93 -19.70
CA ALA A 847 -0.82 19.23 -19.92
C ALA A 847 0.02 19.63 -18.71
N VAL A 848 0.76 20.73 -18.82
CA VAL A 848 1.61 21.27 -17.76
C VAL A 848 1.10 22.64 -17.35
N ALA A 849 1.07 22.91 -16.05
CA ALA A 849 0.85 24.24 -15.50
C ALA A 849 1.96 24.61 -14.50
N ALA A 850 2.11 25.90 -14.22
CA ALA A 850 2.96 26.37 -13.14
C ALA A 850 2.21 26.43 -11.81
N ARG A 851 2.80 25.87 -10.76
CA ARG A 851 2.35 26.02 -9.36
C ARG A 851 2.50 27.48 -8.95
N ASP A 852 1.44 28.04 -8.35
CA ASP A 852 1.37 29.44 -7.92
C ASP A 852 1.69 30.47 -9.02
N GLY A 853 1.47 30.09 -10.29
CA GLY A 853 1.51 31.01 -11.43
C GLY A 853 2.88 31.28 -12.04
N ALA A 854 3.98 30.71 -11.53
CA ALA A 854 5.31 30.81 -12.13
C ALA A 854 6.14 29.54 -11.95
N GLY A 855 6.74 29.05 -13.04
CA GLY A 855 7.51 27.81 -13.06
C GLY A 855 8.21 27.61 -14.40
N TRP A 856 8.95 26.51 -14.57
CA TRP A 856 9.51 26.14 -15.86
C TRP A 856 9.55 24.62 -16.04
N ILE A 857 9.53 24.20 -17.31
CA ILE A 857 9.84 22.83 -17.73
C ILE A 857 10.99 22.88 -18.74
N ALA A 858 11.82 21.83 -18.73
CA ALA A 858 12.99 21.72 -19.56
C ALA A 858 12.96 20.45 -20.42
N PHE A 859 13.49 20.57 -21.62
CA PHE A 859 13.70 19.49 -22.57
C PHE A 859 15.19 19.45 -22.89
N ARG A 860 15.85 18.32 -22.63
CA ARG A 860 17.29 18.17 -22.79
C ARG A 860 17.66 17.79 -24.22
N ASP A 861 18.82 18.25 -24.68
CA ASP A 861 19.40 17.90 -25.99
C ASP A 861 18.42 18.05 -27.17
N VAL A 862 17.73 19.19 -27.24
CA VAL A 862 16.82 19.51 -28.34
C VAL A 862 17.63 19.87 -29.59
N ASP A 863 17.38 19.17 -30.68
CA ASP A 863 18.06 19.40 -31.97
C ASP A 863 17.22 20.32 -32.86
N PHE A 864 17.70 21.55 -33.05
CA PHE A 864 17.11 22.57 -33.92
C PHE A 864 17.67 22.53 -35.36
N GLY A 865 18.55 21.57 -35.68
CA GLY A 865 19.16 21.43 -36.99
C GLY A 865 19.91 22.69 -37.45
N ALA A 866 19.75 23.06 -38.72
CA ALA A 866 20.35 24.29 -39.28
C ALA A 866 19.70 25.58 -38.75
N GLY A 867 18.54 25.47 -38.09
CA GLY A 867 17.81 26.57 -37.50
C GLY A 867 16.30 26.43 -37.70
N VAL A 868 15.54 26.99 -36.76
CA VAL A 868 14.06 27.03 -36.81
C VAL A 868 13.58 28.48 -36.92
N ALA A 869 12.49 28.68 -37.67
CA ALA A 869 11.95 30.02 -37.94
C ALA A 869 10.73 30.34 -37.06
N GLY A 870 9.95 29.32 -36.70
CA GLY A 870 8.70 29.47 -35.96
C GLY A 870 8.63 28.56 -34.73
N PHE A 871 7.86 28.99 -33.74
CA PHE A 871 7.43 28.18 -32.62
C PHE A 871 5.91 28.25 -32.51
N THR A 872 5.26 27.09 -32.51
CA THR A 872 3.83 26.96 -32.29
C THR A 872 3.58 26.21 -30.99
N VAL A 873 2.68 26.74 -30.16
CA VAL A 873 2.27 26.12 -28.89
C VAL A 873 0.76 26.04 -28.78
N MET A 874 0.27 24.93 -28.23
CA MET A 874 -1.10 24.77 -27.79
C MET A 874 -1.16 25.08 -26.29
N ALA A 875 -1.72 26.24 -25.94
CA ALA A 875 -1.75 26.73 -24.56
C ALA A 875 -3.14 27.26 -24.18
N ALA A 876 -3.47 27.17 -22.89
CA ALA A 876 -4.69 27.72 -22.31
C ALA A 876 -4.34 28.60 -21.10
N LYS A 877 -5.30 29.44 -20.69
CA LYS A 877 -5.14 30.36 -19.57
C LYS A 877 -6.42 30.33 -18.73
N GLU A 878 -6.28 29.91 -17.48
CA GLU A 878 -7.43 29.58 -16.61
C GLU A 878 -8.14 30.82 -16.04
N GLY A 879 -7.38 31.80 -15.54
CA GLY A 879 -7.93 33.06 -15.00
C GLY A 879 -7.86 34.24 -15.97
N PRO A 880 -8.48 35.39 -15.65
CA PRO A 880 -8.41 36.60 -16.47
C PRO A 880 -6.97 37.13 -16.62
N GLY A 881 -6.78 38.02 -17.60
CA GLY A 881 -5.46 38.56 -17.98
C GLY A 881 -4.67 37.67 -18.93
N ALA A 882 -3.52 38.17 -19.39
CA ALA A 882 -2.62 37.43 -20.25
C ALA A 882 -1.68 36.53 -19.45
N GLY A 883 -1.42 35.33 -19.95
CA GLY A 883 -0.33 34.48 -19.49
C GLY A 883 0.89 34.60 -20.41
N SER A 884 2.06 34.16 -19.96
CA SER A 884 3.28 34.20 -20.75
C SER A 884 4.02 32.86 -20.78
N ILE A 885 4.65 32.58 -21.91
CA ILE A 885 5.61 31.49 -22.07
C ILE A 885 6.89 32.09 -22.67
N GLU A 886 7.99 32.08 -21.95
CA GLU A 886 9.30 32.44 -22.52
C GLU A 886 10.06 31.19 -22.94
N LEU A 887 10.62 31.23 -24.15
CA LEU A 887 11.50 30.18 -24.64
C LEU A 887 12.94 30.60 -24.41
N ARG A 888 13.67 29.80 -23.63
CA ARG A 888 15.07 30.06 -23.30
C ARG A 888 15.92 28.85 -23.61
N LEU A 889 17.12 29.11 -24.11
CA LEU A 889 18.13 28.09 -24.38
C LEU A 889 19.19 28.09 -23.28
N ASP A 890 19.58 26.88 -22.85
CA ASP A 890 20.70 26.59 -21.93
C ASP A 890 20.57 27.22 -20.53
N GLY A 891 19.36 27.60 -20.13
CA GLY A 891 19.06 27.99 -18.76
C GLY A 891 17.70 28.69 -18.59
N PRO A 892 16.99 28.49 -17.47
CA PRO A 892 15.65 29.06 -17.27
C PRO A 892 15.68 30.56 -16.92
N ALA A 893 16.77 31.07 -16.33
CA ALA A 893 16.88 32.48 -15.91
C ALA A 893 17.92 33.25 -16.72
N ALA A 894 19.16 32.76 -16.74
CA ALA A 894 20.28 33.38 -17.46
C ALA A 894 20.41 32.92 -18.92
N GLY A 895 19.65 31.89 -19.33
CA GLY A 895 19.67 31.36 -20.68
C GLY A 895 19.13 32.36 -21.71
N ARG A 896 19.62 32.24 -22.95
CA ARG A 896 19.29 33.15 -24.04
C ARG A 896 17.82 33.00 -24.40
N ARG A 897 17.04 34.08 -24.27
CA ARG A 897 15.64 34.11 -24.72
C ARG A 897 15.57 34.18 -26.24
N VAL A 898 14.87 33.22 -26.85
CA VAL A 898 14.73 33.10 -28.32
C VAL A 898 13.32 33.43 -28.82
N ALA A 899 12.31 33.33 -27.96
CA ALA A 899 10.94 33.75 -28.22
C ALA A 899 10.18 34.04 -26.91
N ALA A 900 9.05 34.74 -27.03
CA ALA A 900 8.08 34.92 -25.96
C ALA A 900 6.68 34.84 -26.56
N VAL A 901 5.78 34.13 -25.87
CA VAL A 901 4.39 33.93 -26.29
C VAL A 901 3.48 34.55 -25.24
N GLU A 902 2.53 35.35 -25.71
CA GLU A 902 1.42 35.83 -24.89
C GLU A 902 0.21 34.91 -25.11
N VAL A 903 -0.33 34.34 -24.03
CA VAL A 903 -1.45 33.38 -24.08
C VAL A 903 -2.72 34.09 -23.60
N PRO A 904 -3.72 34.28 -24.49
CA PRO A 904 -4.98 34.93 -24.12
C PRO A 904 -5.86 33.99 -23.29
N CYS A 905 -6.67 34.57 -22.39
CA CYS A 905 -7.74 33.84 -21.70
C CYS A 905 -8.91 33.63 -22.67
N ARG A 906 -9.20 32.36 -23.02
CA ARG A 906 -10.39 31.96 -23.80
C ARG A 906 -11.13 30.89 -23.00
N GLY A 907 -12.35 31.15 -22.52
CA GLY A 907 -13.21 30.09 -21.96
C GLY A 907 -12.64 29.28 -20.77
N GLY A 908 -11.63 29.80 -20.06
CA GLY A 908 -11.00 29.15 -18.91
C GLY A 908 -10.01 28.03 -19.27
N ARG A 909 -9.81 27.08 -18.35
CA ARG A 909 -8.71 26.09 -18.41
C ARG A 909 -8.71 25.14 -19.61
N TYR A 910 -9.86 24.97 -20.30
CA TYR A 910 -10.00 24.10 -21.47
C TYR A 910 -10.14 24.86 -22.80
N GLY A 911 -10.13 26.20 -22.80
CA GLY A 911 -10.16 26.97 -24.04
C GLY A 911 -8.75 27.13 -24.61
N TRP A 912 -8.25 26.03 -25.16
CA TRP A 912 -6.96 25.94 -25.81
C TRP A 912 -6.85 26.88 -27.02
N ALA A 913 -5.72 27.56 -27.13
CA ALA A 913 -5.36 28.41 -28.26
C ALA A 913 -4.04 27.92 -28.86
N GLU A 914 -4.02 27.81 -30.18
CA GLU A 914 -2.79 27.64 -30.94
C GLU A 914 -2.18 29.03 -31.20
N VAL A 915 -0.95 29.24 -30.73
CA VAL A 915 -0.24 30.51 -30.89
C VAL A 915 1.10 30.24 -31.55
N THR A 916 1.38 30.99 -32.63
CA THR A 916 2.63 30.89 -33.39
C THR A 916 3.40 32.20 -33.29
N VAL A 917 4.70 32.12 -32.98
CA VAL A 917 5.61 33.27 -32.88
C VAL A 917 6.92 33.01 -33.63
N PRO A 918 7.59 34.04 -34.15
CA PRO A 918 8.90 33.88 -34.76
C PRO A 918 9.96 33.56 -33.71
N VAL A 919 10.90 32.68 -34.05
CA VAL A 919 12.05 32.29 -33.22
C VAL A 919 13.32 32.94 -33.76
N ARG A 920 14.18 33.44 -32.87
CA ARG A 920 15.43 34.11 -33.28
C ARG A 920 16.67 33.30 -32.89
N GLY A 921 17.33 32.75 -33.91
CA GLY A 921 18.68 32.18 -33.79
C GLY A 921 18.75 30.93 -32.91
N ALA A 922 17.73 30.07 -32.95
CA ALA A 922 17.81 28.72 -32.38
C ALA A 922 18.26 27.76 -33.49
N CYS A 923 19.46 27.21 -33.37
CA CYS A 923 20.09 26.27 -34.31
C CYS A 923 21.04 25.35 -33.53
N GLY A 924 21.36 24.18 -34.06
CA GLY A 924 22.19 23.20 -33.33
C GLY A 924 21.46 22.56 -32.16
N VAL A 925 22.21 22.08 -31.17
CA VAL A 925 21.68 21.34 -30.02
C VAL A 925 21.76 22.18 -28.75
N HIS A 926 20.62 22.31 -28.06
CA HIS A 926 20.50 23.11 -26.85
C HIS A 926 19.51 22.47 -25.88
N ASP A 927 19.63 22.83 -24.61
CA ASP A 927 18.55 22.57 -23.65
C ASP A 927 17.47 23.64 -23.80
N LEU A 928 16.23 23.23 -24.02
CA LEU A 928 15.08 24.13 -24.18
C LEU A 928 14.32 24.26 -22.86
N TYR A 929 14.13 25.48 -22.40
CA TYR A 929 13.29 25.81 -21.26
C TYR A 929 12.03 26.56 -21.72
N LEU A 930 10.87 26.09 -21.27
CA LEU A 930 9.62 26.84 -21.33
C LEU A 930 9.35 27.43 -19.95
N VAL A 931 9.56 28.74 -19.80
CA VAL A 931 9.30 29.48 -18.56
C VAL A 931 7.87 29.98 -18.58
N LEU A 932 7.07 29.46 -17.68
CA LEU A 932 5.62 29.65 -17.60
C LEU A 932 5.30 30.76 -16.59
N GLY A 933 4.47 31.72 -17.00
CA GLY A 933 4.02 32.84 -16.17
C GLY A 933 2.53 33.12 -16.29
N GLY A 934 1.91 33.62 -15.23
CA GLY A 934 0.51 34.07 -15.25
C GLY A 934 -0.53 32.94 -15.26
N GLY A 935 -0.17 31.72 -14.84
CA GLY A 935 -1.12 30.59 -14.78
C GLY A 935 -1.52 30.05 -16.16
N VAL A 936 -0.55 29.99 -17.08
CA VAL A 936 -0.70 29.28 -18.35
C VAL A 936 -0.69 27.76 -18.15
N ARG A 937 -1.41 27.07 -19.03
CA ARG A 937 -1.37 25.62 -19.23
C ARG A 937 -0.81 25.36 -20.61
N VAL A 938 0.08 24.38 -20.76
CA VAL A 938 0.70 24.01 -22.03
C VAL A 938 0.43 22.54 -22.29
N SER A 939 -0.22 22.23 -23.41
CA SER A 939 -0.49 20.84 -23.83
C SER A 939 0.70 20.30 -24.63
N ARG A 940 1.10 21.02 -25.69
CA ARG A 940 2.13 20.59 -26.65
C ARG A 940 2.68 21.76 -27.43
N PHE A 941 3.85 21.58 -28.06
CA PHE A 941 4.49 22.58 -28.91
C PHE A 941 5.22 21.94 -30.10
N ARG A 942 5.59 22.73 -31.11
CA ARG A 942 6.44 22.33 -32.24
C ARG A 942 7.23 23.52 -32.77
N PHE A 943 8.26 23.24 -33.57
CA PHE A 943 9.01 24.24 -34.31
C PHE A 943 8.86 24.03 -35.82
N ASP A 944 8.95 25.14 -36.58
CA ASP A 944 8.88 25.16 -38.05
C ASP A 944 10.24 25.41 -38.69
#